data_AF-A0AAV9WZU8-F1
#
_entry.id   AF-A0AAV9WZU8-F1
#
_cell.length_a   1.000
_cell.length_b   1.000
_cell.length_c   1.000
_cell.angle_alpha   90.00
_cell.angle_beta   90.00
_cell.angle_gamma   90.00
#
_symmetry.space_group_name_H-M   'P 1'
#
loop_
_entity.id
_entity.type
_entity.pdbx_description
1 polymer ?
#
loop_
_entity_poly.entity_id
_entity_poly.type
_entity_poly.pdbx_seq_one_letter_code
_entity_poly.pdbx_strand_id
1 'polypeptide(L)'
;MVQPAVPELVEVDLDECLDARTESLLTLRQLGPPDLVHLVKVQPKGTHKEIGTYHHVTGIDASSSASLAAYINTLTYTIGENQIWFGKPQTWKIQAGTYCCYNAFSRVDMRVDVSFPGSVDAYAVDERGERRVATEILWLETYLCSVLRAYAYADDSVQTRIVGCRRFNPITSTEAEHRFLDAAERLFAKGWQLGSDPEVQVPNLVANHLTTGILKYIHTTGRYTSGVNLFEKLRIKYPEVASLLARVLIDADEEVKAVQLLYETIKVLPLDHALLDVQADFCQSKGRSDLALECAKRAVNSAPSEFTTWAKLAEIYIALEQYEMALLTLNSCPMFTYQERDFPRMPQPAKMHLPILPESIIDESLDEYDVKQDPLPAASLKGTFAKAYSLLTEIVAQVGWDTLLKCRSNVFVMEEEYRHEKNASTTTNASTTALRGNSVDGERQTEDGEKPNGSQEKPAGEDGVTNGVARLSVAESESDADTMVEKPEQATEPVPAAANKDTEEEDDEKTYTQFQNKRLCERWLDNLFMVLYEDLRVYTIWRSEIQKQKMKNLPVEKSASDWEIHGELADRLHHNNEAVEAYRNCLNIRFSSKAFRGLLAAQEKARDVRGALNCIIRLTAWSYRWYSEFSPSLLNSVRKLIAEEGAIKFRSVVQSTNLPQPALDLTHHYSEICVAFRSSGSEM
;
A
#
# COMPACT_ATOMS: atom_id res chain seq x y z
N MET A 1 31.20 -9.54 0.77
CA MET A 1 29.76 -9.23 0.86
C MET A 1 29.13 -10.30 1.72
N VAL A 2 28.59 -9.93 2.89
CA VAL A 2 27.92 -10.90 3.77
C VAL A 2 26.57 -11.18 3.12
N GLN A 3 26.37 -12.40 2.61
CA GLN A 3 25.09 -12.80 2.03
C GLN A 3 24.08 -13.07 3.15
N PRO A 4 22.79 -12.78 2.94
CA PRO A 4 21.79 -13.00 3.98
C PRO A 4 21.66 -14.50 4.18
N ALA A 5 21.43 -14.92 5.42
CA ALA A 5 21.26 -16.34 5.72
C ALA A 5 20.08 -16.93 4.93
N VAL A 6 20.11 -18.25 4.75
CA VAL A 6 19.09 -18.95 3.99
C VAL A 6 18.01 -19.46 4.96
N PRO A 7 16.81 -18.85 4.97
CA PRO A 7 15.67 -19.45 5.67
C PRO A 7 15.24 -20.72 4.95
N GLU A 8 14.73 -21.69 5.70
CA GLU A 8 14.27 -22.96 5.13
C GLU A 8 12.94 -23.37 5.75
N LEU A 9 11.93 -23.54 4.90
CA LEU A 9 10.63 -24.06 5.27
C LEU A 9 10.60 -25.53 4.86
N VAL A 10 10.37 -26.42 5.82
CA VAL A 10 10.38 -27.87 5.60
C VAL A 10 8.98 -28.31 5.19
N GLU A 11 8.89 -29.00 4.07
CA GLU A 11 7.63 -29.54 3.58
C GLU A 11 7.15 -30.73 4.43
N VAL A 12 5.84 -30.95 4.46
CA VAL A 12 5.26 -32.17 5.03
C VAL A 12 5.42 -33.31 4.03
N ASP A 13 4.96 -33.09 2.81
CA ASP A 13 5.09 -33.99 1.66
C ASP A 13 5.99 -33.37 0.59
N LEU A 14 6.79 -34.19 -0.09
CA LEU A 14 7.73 -33.71 -1.10
C LEU A 14 6.96 -33.10 -2.29
N ASP A 15 7.42 -31.93 -2.74
CA ASP A 15 6.89 -31.15 -3.88
C ASP A 15 5.55 -30.44 -3.62
N GLU A 16 5.02 -30.46 -2.39
CA GLU A 16 3.75 -29.79 -2.04
C GLU A 16 3.75 -28.28 -2.36
N CYS A 17 4.91 -27.60 -2.23
CA CYS A 17 4.99 -26.17 -2.52
C CYS A 17 4.93 -25.88 -4.03
N LEU A 18 5.41 -26.80 -4.87
CA LEU A 18 5.37 -26.67 -6.33
C LEU A 18 3.94 -26.88 -6.84
N ASP A 19 3.22 -27.84 -6.25
CA ASP A 19 1.81 -28.09 -6.55
C ASP A 19 0.95 -26.90 -6.14
N ALA A 20 1.10 -26.42 -4.89
CA ALA A 20 0.40 -25.23 -4.41
C ALA A 20 0.68 -23.98 -5.26
N ARG A 21 1.94 -23.82 -5.71
CA ARG A 21 2.30 -22.74 -6.65
C ARG A 21 1.58 -22.89 -7.97
N THR A 22 1.50 -24.09 -8.53
CA THR A 22 0.83 -24.37 -9.80
C THR A 22 -0.67 -24.07 -9.72
N GLU A 23 -1.33 -24.50 -8.64
CA GLU A 23 -2.74 -24.19 -8.39
C GLU A 23 -2.99 -22.68 -8.27
N SER A 24 -2.06 -21.95 -7.65
CA SER A 24 -2.19 -20.50 -7.47
C SER A 24 -2.15 -19.71 -8.77
N LEU A 25 -1.57 -20.24 -9.86
CA LEU A 25 -1.38 -19.53 -11.13
C LEU A 25 -2.68 -18.99 -11.71
N LEU A 26 -3.78 -19.73 -11.57
CA LEU A 26 -5.12 -19.34 -12.05
C LEU A 26 -5.66 -18.08 -11.36
N THR A 27 -5.17 -17.76 -10.16
CA THR A 27 -5.65 -16.66 -9.33
C THR A 27 -4.80 -15.40 -9.44
N LEU A 28 -3.60 -15.48 -10.02
CA LEU A 28 -2.67 -14.36 -10.13
C LEU A 28 -3.19 -13.30 -11.10
N ARG A 29 -3.13 -12.03 -10.70
CA ARG A 29 -3.68 -10.91 -11.50
C ARG A 29 -2.72 -9.75 -11.67
N GLN A 30 -1.66 -9.65 -10.87
CA GLN A 30 -0.68 -8.56 -10.92
C GLN A 30 0.69 -9.09 -11.37
N LEU A 31 1.79 -8.52 -10.84
CA LEU A 31 3.17 -8.94 -11.11
C LEU A 31 3.49 -10.39 -10.67
N GLY A 32 2.58 -11.05 -9.95
CA GLY A 32 2.76 -12.39 -9.40
C GLY A 32 3.57 -12.44 -8.11
N PRO A 33 3.65 -13.61 -7.48
CA PRO A 33 4.32 -13.80 -6.20
C PRO A 33 5.84 -13.71 -6.35
N PRO A 34 6.58 -13.57 -5.22
CA PRO A 34 8.01 -13.77 -5.19
C PRO A 34 8.43 -15.09 -5.84
N ASP A 35 9.68 -15.13 -6.27
CA ASP A 35 10.25 -16.33 -6.87
C ASP A 35 10.36 -17.41 -5.78
N LEU A 36 10.13 -18.67 -6.16
CA LEU A 36 10.16 -19.83 -5.27
C LEU A 36 11.39 -20.65 -5.58
N VAL A 37 12.10 -21.07 -4.54
CA VAL A 37 13.21 -22.00 -4.67
C VAL A 37 12.92 -23.19 -3.80
N HIS A 38 12.79 -24.35 -4.45
CA HIS A 38 12.60 -25.64 -3.82
C HIS A 38 13.89 -26.46 -3.94
N LEU A 39 14.22 -27.19 -2.88
CA LEU A 39 15.42 -28.00 -2.78
C LEU A 39 15.06 -29.37 -2.22
N VAL A 40 15.51 -30.42 -2.91
CA VAL A 40 15.46 -31.80 -2.43
C VAL A 40 16.80 -32.18 -1.83
N LYS A 41 16.78 -32.54 -0.55
CA LYS A 41 17.96 -32.87 0.24
C LYS A 41 17.95 -34.33 0.68
N VAL A 42 19.13 -34.95 0.67
CA VAL A 42 19.34 -36.33 1.12
C VAL A 42 20.43 -36.39 2.16
N GLN A 43 20.21 -37.20 3.19
CA GLN A 43 21.21 -37.46 4.22
C GLN A 43 22.22 -38.51 3.72
N PRO A 44 23.53 -38.20 3.63
CA PRO A 44 24.53 -39.14 3.12
C PRO A 44 24.77 -40.35 4.03
N LYS A 45 24.50 -40.19 5.34
CA LYS A 45 24.73 -41.20 6.38
C LYS A 45 23.45 -41.40 7.18
N GLY A 46 22.61 -42.33 6.74
CA GLY A 46 21.32 -42.66 7.38
C GLY A 46 20.43 -43.51 6.45
N THR A 47 19.19 -43.77 6.88
CA THR A 47 18.10 -44.14 5.96
C THR A 47 18.03 -43.04 4.89
N HIS A 48 18.06 -43.37 3.59
CA HIS A 48 17.96 -42.41 2.48
C HIS A 48 16.64 -41.65 2.50
N LYS A 49 16.45 -40.80 3.50
CA LYS A 49 15.27 -39.98 3.69
C LYS A 49 15.49 -38.71 2.90
N GLU A 50 14.66 -38.53 1.90
CA GLU A 50 14.57 -37.29 1.15
C GLU A 50 13.70 -36.30 1.92
N ILE A 51 14.06 -35.03 1.84
CA ILE A 51 13.29 -33.92 2.41
C ILE A 51 13.23 -32.81 1.37
N GLY A 52 12.03 -32.26 1.20
CA GLY A 52 11.81 -31.01 0.49
C GLY A 52 11.93 -29.81 1.45
N THR A 53 12.71 -28.82 1.04
CA THR A 53 12.74 -27.51 1.70
C THR A 53 12.56 -26.43 0.66
N TYR A 54 11.84 -25.36 1.01
CA TYR A 54 11.69 -24.22 0.13
C TYR A 54 11.92 -22.89 0.84
N HIS A 55 12.19 -21.86 0.04
CA HIS A 55 12.24 -20.46 0.47
C HIS A 55 11.87 -19.54 -0.68
N HIS A 56 11.50 -18.31 -0.35
CA HIS A 56 11.17 -17.29 -1.33
C HIS A 56 12.37 -16.40 -1.62
N VAL A 57 12.43 -15.88 -2.84
CA VAL A 57 13.51 -14.97 -3.25
C VAL A 57 12.97 -13.85 -4.15
N THR A 58 13.58 -12.67 -4.07
CA THR A 58 13.42 -11.60 -5.05
C THR A 58 14.77 -10.98 -5.40
N GLY A 59 14.89 -10.44 -6.62
CA GLY A 59 16.06 -9.68 -7.04
C GLY A 59 17.22 -10.49 -7.64
N ILE A 60 17.00 -11.78 -7.93
CA ILE A 60 17.96 -12.57 -8.71
C ILE A 60 17.81 -12.26 -10.20
N ASP A 61 18.94 -12.28 -10.92
CA ASP A 61 18.96 -12.12 -12.37
C ASP A 61 18.29 -13.32 -13.07
N ALA A 62 17.05 -13.12 -13.52
CA ALA A 62 16.25 -14.10 -14.25
C ALA A 62 16.35 -13.99 -15.78
N SER A 63 17.45 -13.41 -16.30
CA SER A 63 17.68 -13.28 -17.74
C SER A 63 18.00 -14.59 -18.46
N SER A 64 18.45 -15.62 -17.73
CA SER A 64 18.78 -16.93 -18.31
C SER A 64 18.64 -18.06 -17.30
N SER A 65 18.48 -19.29 -17.81
CA SER A 65 18.49 -20.50 -16.98
C SER A 65 19.83 -20.72 -16.26
N ALA A 66 20.94 -20.29 -16.88
CA ALA A 66 22.27 -20.38 -16.28
C ALA A 66 22.41 -19.51 -15.03
N SER A 67 21.85 -18.29 -15.04
CA SER A 67 21.86 -17.39 -13.89
C SER A 67 21.08 -17.97 -12.70
N LEU A 68 19.91 -18.56 -12.96
CA LEU A 68 19.08 -19.20 -11.94
C LEU A 68 19.73 -20.49 -11.40
N ALA A 69 20.31 -21.31 -12.28
CA ALA A 69 21.06 -22.49 -11.87
C ALA A 69 22.32 -22.14 -11.05
N ALA A 70 23.00 -21.03 -11.39
CA ALA A 70 24.13 -20.53 -10.62
C ALA A 70 23.72 -20.18 -9.18
N TYR A 71 22.53 -19.59 -8.98
CA TYR A 71 22.02 -19.35 -7.64
C TYR A 71 21.80 -20.65 -6.86
N ILE A 72 21.17 -21.68 -7.45
CA ILE A 72 21.01 -22.99 -6.78
C ILE A 72 22.38 -23.60 -6.43
N ASN A 73 23.36 -23.47 -7.33
CA ASN A 73 24.73 -23.92 -7.07
C ASN A 73 25.37 -23.19 -5.89
N THR A 74 25.12 -21.88 -5.72
CA THR A 74 25.61 -21.16 -4.53
C THR A 74 25.05 -21.74 -3.23
N LEU A 75 23.78 -22.17 -3.23
CA LEU A 75 23.14 -22.78 -2.07
C LEU A 75 23.79 -24.10 -1.68
N THR A 76 24.34 -24.87 -2.63
CA THR A 76 25.09 -26.10 -2.31
C THR A 76 26.30 -25.83 -1.43
N TYR A 77 26.95 -24.67 -1.58
CA TYR A 77 28.08 -24.26 -0.76
C TYR A 77 27.63 -23.66 0.58
N THR A 78 26.54 -22.87 0.58
CA THR A 78 26.03 -22.20 1.78
C THR A 78 25.35 -23.16 2.77
N ILE A 79 24.60 -24.14 2.25
CA ILE A 79 23.81 -25.13 3.02
C ILE A 79 24.64 -26.43 3.24
N GLY A 80 25.95 -26.39 3.00
CA GLY A 80 26.82 -27.57 2.98
C GLY A 80 26.89 -28.39 4.29
N GLU A 81 27.85 -29.33 4.35
CA GLU A 81 27.89 -30.43 5.33
C GLU A 81 27.86 -30.05 6.82
N ASN A 82 28.05 -28.77 7.19
CA ASN A 82 28.09 -28.29 8.58
C ASN A 82 26.92 -27.35 8.94
N GLN A 83 25.76 -27.49 8.29
CA GLN A 83 24.58 -26.70 8.65
C GLN A 83 24.10 -27.06 10.08
N ILE A 84 23.97 -26.03 10.93
CA ILE A 84 23.27 -26.14 12.21
C ILE A 84 21.79 -26.05 11.90
N TRP A 85 21.07 -27.15 12.08
CA TRP A 85 19.66 -27.25 11.78
C TRP A 85 18.90 -27.64 13.05
N PHE A 86 18.01 -26.75 13.51
CA PHE A 86 17.29 -26.91 14.78
C PHE A 86 18.20 -27.21 15.97
N GLY A 87 19.34 -26.51 16.05
CA GLY A 87 20.32 -26.64 17.13
C GLY A 87 21.21 -27.88 17.07
N LYS A 88 21.09 -28.70 16.02
CA LYS A 88 21.95 -29.89 15.82
C LYS A 88 22.71 -29.77 14.51
N PRO A 89 24.03 -30.06 14.47
CA PRO A 89 24.74 -30.19 13.21
C PRO A 89 24.16 -31.39 12.45
N GLN A 90 23.69 -31.15 11.23
CA GLN A 90 23.13 -32.17 10.35
C GLN A 90 23.82 -32.07 8.99
N THR A 91 24.28 -33.21 8.47
CA THR A 91 24.90 -33.29 7.15
C THR A 91 23.83 -33.58 6.11
N TRP A 92 23.39 -32.56 5.37
CA TRP A 92 22.49 -32.72 4.23
C TRP A 92 23.24 -32.43 2.93
N LYS A 93 22.92 -33.17 1.87
CA LYS A 93 23.41 -32.88 0.53
C LYS A 93 22.23 -32.57 -0.38
N ILE A 94 22.32 -31.49 -1.14
CA ILE A 94 21.32 -31.13 -2.15
C ILE A 94 21.45 -32.10 -3.34
N GLN A 95 20.36 -32.80 -3.66
CA GLN A 95 20.27 -33.74 -4.79
C GLN A 95 19.66 -33.05 -6.02
N ALA A 96 18.60 -32.28 -5.80
CA ALA A 96 17.93 -31.52 -6.85
C ALA A 96 17.43 -30.18 -6.30
N GLY A 97 17.17 -29.23 -7.18
CA GLY A 97 16.49 -27.99 -6.84
C GLY A 97 15.75 -27.40 -8.03
N THR A 98 14.64 -26.74 -7.74
CA THR A 98 13.76 -26.12 -8.73
C THR A 98 13.64 -24.63 -8.40
N TYR A 99 13.94 -23.78 -9.38
CA TYR A 99 13.72 -22.33 -9.30
C TYR A 99 12.49 -21.95 -10.11
N CYS A 100 11.49 -21.31 -9.50
CA CYS A 100 10.28 -20.83 -10.18
C CYS A 100 10.22 -19.30 -10.19
N CYS A 101 10.08 -18.70 -11.38
CA CYS A 101 9.96 -17.27 -11.60
C CYS A 101 8.74 -16.98 -12.46
N TYR A 102 7.78 -16.20 -11.95
CA TYR A 102 6.55 -15.93 -12.68
C TYR A 102 6.76 -14.86 -13.77
N ASN A 103 6.16 -15.03 -14.93
CA ASN A 103 6.08 -14.03 -16.00
C ASN A 103 4.64 -13.53 -16.12
N ALA A 104 4.42 -12.27 -15.75
CA ALA A 104 3.09 -11.65 -15.77
C ALA A 104 2.62 -11.22 -17.18
N PHE A 105 3.52 -11.02 -18.15
CA PHE A 105 3.14 -10.68 -19.52
C PHE A 105 2.44 -11.86 -20.20
N SER A 106 3.10 -13.02 -20.19
CA SER A 106 2.60 -14.23 -20.85
C SER A 106 1.81 -15.15 -19.91
N ARG A 107 1.70 -14.80 -18.61
CA ARG A 107 1.05 -15.58 -17.54
C ARG A 107 1.54 -17.03 -17.48
N VAL A 108 2.86 -17.18 -17.47
CA VAL A 108 3.54 -18.47 -17.35
C VAL A 108 4.53 -18.44 -16.20
N ASP A 109 4.76 -19.57 -15.56
CA ASP A 109 5.75 -19.75 -14.51
C ASP A 109 7.00 -20.41 -15.11
N MET A 110 8.09 -19.67 -15.23
CA MET A 110 9.37 -20.20 -15.71
C MET A 110 10.01 -21.05 -14.63
N ARG A 111 10.32 -22.30 -14.93
CA ARG A 111 10.96 -23.25 -14.00
C ARG A 111 12.31 -23.72 -14.52
N VAL A 112 13.28 -23.77 -13.62
CA VAL A 112 14.61 -24.30 -13.89
C VAL A 112 14.90 -25.40 -12.88
N ASP A 113 14.95 -26.63 -13.37
CA ASP A 113 15.25 -27.81 -12.58
C ASP A 113 16.73 -28.13 -12.71
N VAL A 114 17.43 -28.18 -11.57
CA VAL A 114 18.85 -28.51 -11.47
C VAL A 114 18.98 -29.82 -10.71
N SER A 115 19.55 -30.84 -11.35
CA SER A 115 19.89 -32.12 -10.72
C SER A 115 21.39 -32.23 -10.57
N PHE A 116 21.88 -32.64 -9.40
CA PHE A 116 23.29 -32.86 -9.14
C PHE A 116 23.65 -34.34 -9.42
N PRO A 117 24.62 -34.64 -10.32
CA PRO A 117 25.69 -33.78 -10.82
C PRO A 117 25.44 -33.22 -12.25
N GLY A 118 24.80 -32.05 -12.36
CA GLY A 118 24.96 -31.11 -13.47
C GLY A 118 23.89 -31.07 -14.57
N SER A 119 22.73 -31.73 -14.42
CA SER A 119 21.65 -31.59 -15.40
C SER A 119 20.83 -30.33 -15.10
N VAL A 120 20.63 -29.47 -16.10
CA VAL A 120 19.76 -28.27 -16.00
C VAL A 120 18.69 -28.37 -17.08
N ASP A 121 17.43 -28.43 -16.67
CA ASP A 121 16.27 -28.39 -17.56
C ASP A 121 15.47 -27.10 -17.31
N ALA A 122 15.01 -26.44 -18.37
CA ALA A 122 14.33 -25.16 -18.26
C ALA A 122 13.08 -25.14 -19.15
N TYR A 123 11.93 -24.92 -18.52
CA TYR A 123 10.62 -24.95 -19.16
C TYR A 123 9.70 -23.89 -18.57
N ALA A 124 8.62 -23.59 -19.26
CA ALA A 124 7.55 -22.72 -18.77
C ALA A 124 6.33 -23.56 -18.42
N VAL A 125 5.63 -23.23 -17.34
CA VAL A 125 4.37 -23.87 -16.94
C VAL A 125 3.25 -22.85 -17.12
N ASP A 126 2.19 -23.23 -17.84
CA ASP A 126 1.04 -22.34 -18.02
C ASP A 126 0.00 -22.47 -16.89
N GLU A 127 -1.06 -21.66 -16.97
CA GLU A 127 -2.17 -21.68 -15.99
C GLU A 127 -2.86 -23.04 -15.86
N ARG A 128 -2.68 -23.96 -16.83
CA ARG A 128 -3.24 -25.32 -16.81
C ARG A 128 -2.27 -26.35 -16.24
N GLY A 129 -1.04 -25.94 -15.90
CA GLY A 129 0.02 -26.83 -15.46
C GLY A 129 0.75 -27.53 -16.61
N GLU A 130 0.52 -27.15 -17.87
CA GLU A 130 1.17 -27.77 -19.03
C GLU A 130 2.56 -27.18 -19.27
N ARG A 131 3.52 -28.05 -19.60
CA ARG A 131 4.91 -27.64 -19.91
C ARG A 131 5.02 -27.08 -21.33
N ARG A 132 5.62 -25.91 -21.43
CA ARG A 132 5.94 -25.18 -22.67
C ARG A 132 7.44 -24.93 -22.78
N VAL A 133 7.91 -24.71 -24.00
CA VAL A 133 9.32 -24.41 -24.27
C VAL A 133 9.66 -22.99 -23.80
N ALA A 134 10.75 -22.87 -23.04
CA ALA A 134 11.28 -21.61 -22.54
C ALA A 134 12.01 -20.83 -23.66
N THR A 135 11.27 -20.00 -24.41
CA THR A 135 11.83 -19.16 -25.48
C THR A 135 12.57 -17.92 -24.96
N GLU A 136 13.45 -17.34 -25.77
CA GLU A 136 14.22 -16.12 -25.40
C GLU A 136 13.31 -14.92 -25.05
N ILE A 137 12.17 -14.79 -25.72
CA ILE A 137 11.20 -13.72 -25.43
C ILE A 137 10.61 -13.90 -24.03
N LEU A 138 10.30 -15.15 -23.64
CA LEU A 138 9.81 -15.44 -22.30
C LEU A 138 10.86 -15.14 -21.22
N TRP A 139 12.15 -15.37 -21.50
CA TRP A 139 13.23 -14.98 -20.59
C TRP A 139 13.37 -13.47 -20.44
N LEU A 140 13.25 -12.71 -21.53
CA LEU A 140 13.27 -11.25 -21.48
C LEU A 140 12.10 -10.69 -20.65
N GLU A 141 10.89 -11.21 -20.87
CA GLU A 141 9.69 -10.85 -20.12
C GLU A 141 9.84 -11.20 -18.62
N THR A 142 10.33 -12.41 -18.32
CA THR A 142 10.57 -12.88 -16.95
C THR A 142 11.62 -12.04 -16.21
N TYR A 143 12.71 -11.67 -16.89
CA TYR A 143 13.73 -10.78 -16.33
C TYR A 143 13.14 -9.43 -15.92
N LEU A 144 12.35 -8.80 -16.79
CA LEU A 144 11.72 -7.52 -16.47
C LEU A 144 10.74 -7.67 -15.30
N CYS A 145 9.92 -8.73 -15.29
CA CYS A 145 9.01 -9.02 -14.18
C CYS A 145 9.76 -9.26 -12.86
N SER A 146 10.89 -9.95 -12.85
CA SER A 146 11.65 -10.24 -11.63
C SER A 146 12.23 -8.96 -11.01
N VAL A 147 12.72 -8.04 -11.84
CA VAL A 147 13.21 -6.72 -11.38
C VAL A 147 12.07 -5.87 -10.83
N LEU A 148 10.93 -5.78 -11.53
CA LEU A 148 9.76 -5.03 -11.06
C LEU A 148 9.21 -5.61 -9.75
N ARG A 149 9.13 -6.94 -9.63
CA ARG A 149 8.77 -7.62 -8.38
C ARG A 149 9.75 -7.31 -7.27
N ALA A 150 11.06 -7.27 -7.53
CA ALA A 150 12.03 -6.93 -6.49
C ALA A 150 11.77 -5.53 -5.90
N TYR A 151 11.45 -4.53 -6.73
CA TYR A 151 11.06 -3.19 -6.27
C TYR A 151 9.70 -3.13 -5.59
N ALA A 152 8.73 -3.94 -6.04
CA ALA A 152 7.40 -4.00 -5.43
C ALA A 152 7.44 -4.68 -4.04
N TYR A 153 8.15 -5.80 -3.90
CA TYR A 153 8.19 -6.59 -2.66
C TYR A 153 9.28 -6.15 -1.66
N ALA A 154 10.06 -5.12 -2.00
CA ALA A 154 11.04 -4.52 -1.10
C ALA A 154 10.44 -3.49 -0.12
N ASP A 155 9.14 -3.19 -0.24
CA ASP A 155 8.44 -2.36 0.75
C ASP A 155 8.31 -3.11 2.08
N ASP A 156 8.63 -2.46 3.20
CA ASP A 156 8.76 -3.15 4.48
C ASP A 156 7.44 -3.59 5.11
N SER A 157 6.31 -2.99 4.72
CA SER A 157 4.96 -3.49 5.07
C SER A 157 4.71 -4.89 4.51
N VAL A 158 5.43 -5.27 3.46
CA VAL A 158 5.39 -6.57 2.80
C VAL A 158 6.45 -7.51 3.38
N GLN A 159 7.51 -6.98 4.00
CA GLN A 159 8.61 -7.77 4.54
C GLN A 159 8.16 -8.79 5.58
N THR A 160 7.26 -8.38 6.48
CA THR A 160 6.75 -9.22 7.58
C THR A 160 5.64 -10.18 7.15
N ARG A 161 5.03 -9.98 5.97
CA ARG A 161 3.91 -10.81 5.49
C ARG A 161 4.36 -12.09 4.81
N ILE A 162 5.57 -12.12 4.24
CA ILE A 162 6.14 -13.31 3.58
C ILE A 162 7.26 -13.86 4.43
N VAL A 163 7.02 -15.03 5.00
CA VAL A 163 7.98 -15.75 5.83
C VAL A 163 9.10 -16.31 4.94
N GLY A 164 10.35 -16.19 5.39
CA GLY A 164 11.49 -16.83 4.74
C GLY A 164 11.78 -16.33 3.32
N CYS A 165 11.62 -15.03 3.06
CA CYS A 165 11.91 -14.41 1.77
C CYS A 165 13.24 -13.67 1.77
N ARG A 166 14.18 -14.08 0.92
CA ARG A 166 15.46 -13.41 0.68
C ARG A 166 15.26 -12.30 -0.37
N ARG A 167 15.69 -11.08 -0.07
CA ARG A 167 15.52 -9.94 -1.00
C ARG A 167 16.87 -9.36 -1.36
N PHE A 168 17.21 -9.46 -2.64
CA PHE A 168 18.44 -8.95 -3.21
C PHE A 168 18.17 -7.66 -4.00
N ASN A 169 19.21 -6.84 -4.15
CA ASN A 169 19.14 -5.71 -5.07
C ASN A 169 19.32 -6.23 -6.52
N PRO A 170 18.31 -6.09 -7.40
CA PRO A 170 18.42 -6.55 -8.79
C PRO A 170 19.39 -5.71 -9.64
N ILE A 171 19.67 -4.46 -9.26
CA ILE A 171 20.47 -3.52 -10.06
C ILE A 171 21.58 -2.94 -9.18
N THR A 172 22.77 -3.54 -9.30
CA THR A 172 23.96 -3.18 -8.52
C THR A 172 25.04 -2.46 -9.34
N SER A 173 24.93 -2.46 -10.67
CA SER A 173 25.91 -1.88 -11.58
C SER A 173 25.26 -1.12 -12.74
N THR A 174 26.04 -0.26 -13.40
CA THR A 174 25.61 0.48 -14.60
C THR A 174 25.30 -0.46 -15.77
N GLU A 175 25.99 -1.59 -15.88
CA GLU A 175 25.70 -2.61 -16.90
C GLU A 175 24.33 -3.26 -16.67
N ALA A 176 23.99 -3.56 -15.41
CA ALA A 176 22.67 -4.06 -15.05
C ALA A 176 21.57 -3.00 -15.30
N GLU A 177 21.86 -1.72 -15.03
CA GLU A 177 20.97 -0.60 -15.38
C GLU A 177 20.70 -0.56 -16.88
N HIS A 178 21.72 -0.64 -17.73
CA HIS A 178 21.55 -0.63 -19.18
C HIS A 178 20.71 -1.81 -19.69
N ARG A 179 20.93 -3.02 -19.15
CA ARG A 179 20.11 -4.20 -19.49
C ARG A 179 18.65 -4.03 -19.08
N PHE A 180 18.40 -3.50 -17.89
CA PHE A 180 17.04 -3.22 -17.41
C PHE A 180 16.31 -2.20 -18.29
N LEU A 181 16.96 -1.08 -18.63
CA LEU A 181 16.35 -0.04 -19.47
C LEU A 181 16.13 -0.50 -20.91
N ASP A 182 17.02 -1.31 -21.49
CA ASP A 182 16.82 -1.91 -22.82
C ASP A 182 15.65 -2.90 -22.82
N ALA A 183 15.53 -3.75 -21.79
CA ALA A 183 14.39 -4.66 -21.64
C ALA A 183 13.07 -3.88 -21.50
N ALA A 184 13.08 -2.80 -20.70
CA ALA A 184 11.94 -1.92 -20.53
C ALA A 184 11.54 -1.23 -21.84
N GLU A 185 12.50 -0.74 -22.64
CA GLU A 185 12.24 -0.11 -23.95
C GLU A 185 11.55 -1.09 -24.91
N ARG A 186 12.02 -2.34 -24.97
CA ARG A 186 11.48 -3.37 -25.87
C ARG A 186 10.08 -3.84 -25.49
N LEU A 187 9.80 -3.93 -24.20
CA LEU A 187 8.53 -4.45 -23.66
C LEU A 187 7.52 -3.34 -23.32
N PHE A 188 7.88 -2.07 -23.48
CA PHE A 188 7.05 -0.92 -23.11
C PHE A 188 5.61 -0.97 -23.66
N ALA A 189 5.46 -1.36 -24.94
CA ALA A 189 4.16 -1.45 -25.60
C ALA A 189 3.18 -2.44 -24.94
N LYS A 190 3.70 -3.46 -24.24
CA LYS A 190 2.91 -4.45 -23.49
C LYS A 190 2.80 -4.12 -22.00
N GLY A 191 3.36 -3.00 -21.52
CA GLY A 191 3.46 -2.68 -20.10
C GLY A 191 2.12 -2.66 -19.35
N TRP A 192 1.04 -2.27 -20.04
CA TRP A 192 -0.32 -2.26 -19.50
C TRP A 192 -0.83 -3.66 -19.08
N GLN A 193 -0.26 -4.74 -19.62
CA GLN A 193 -0.65 -6.12 -19.27
C GLN A 193 -0.24 -6.53 -17.86
N LEU A 194 0.74 -5.82 -17.26
CA LEU A 194 1.25 -6.12 -15.94
C LEU A 194 0.29 -5.72 -14.81
N GLY A 195 -0.76 -4.95 -15.11
CA GLY A 195 -1.63 -4.32 -14.13
C GLY A 195 -1.13 -2.93 -13.70
N SER A 196 -1.85 -2.34 -12.75
CA SER A 196 -1.62 -0.98 -12.26
C SER A 196 -1.73 -0.91 -10.75
N ASP A 197 -1.31 0.21 -10.19
CA ASP A 197 -1.49 0.47 -8.76
C ASP A 197 -2.99 0.56 -8.39
N PRO A 198 -3.38 0.26 -7.14
CA PRO A 198 -4.79 0.18 -6.73
C PRO A 198 -5.61 1.47 -6.87
N GLU A 199 -4.95 2.60 -7.14
CA GLU A 199 -5.57 3.91 -7.37
C GLU A 199 -6.02 4.11 -8.82
N VAL A 200 -5.51 3.29 -9.74
CA VAL A 200 -5.76 3.39 -11.18
C VAL A 200 -6.74 2.30 -11.58
N GLN A 201 -7.85 2.67 -12.21
CA GLN A 201 -8.88 1.70 -12.58
C GLN A 201 -8.46 0.84 -13.76
N VAL A 202 -8.00 1.51 -14.83
CA VAL A 202 -7.66 0.87 -16.09
C VAL A 202 -6.18 1.11 -16.39
N PRO A 203 -5.35 0.06 -16.41
CA PRO A 203 -3.96 0.18 -16.80
C PRO A 203 -3.86 0.75 -18.23
N ASN A 204 -3.06 1.78 -18.40
CA ASN A 204 -2.78 2.38 -19.70
C ASN A 204 -1.26 2.40 -19.96
N LEU A 205 -0.80 3.06 -21.04
CA LEU A 205 0.63 3.11 -21.36
C LEU A 205 1.46 3.91 -20.35
N VAL A 206 0.83 4.86 -19.65
CA VAL A 206 1.46 5.78 -18.69
C VAL A 206 1.36 5.27 -17.26
N ALA A 207 0.26 4.64 -16.89
CA ALA A 207 -0.11 4.19 -15.56
C ALA A 207 -0.21 2.66 -15.52
N ASN A 208 0.92 2.01 -15.24
CA ASN A 208 1.05 0.57 -15.09
C ASN A 208 2.25 0.25 -14.18
N HIS A 209 2.40 -1.00 -13.76
CA HIS A 209 3.51 -1.38 -12.88
C HIS A 209 4.90 -1.22 -13.52
N LEU A 210 5.03 -1.26 -14.85
CA LEU A 210 6.31 -1.01 -15.52
C LEU A 210 6.72 0.45 -15.36
N THR A 211 5.83 1.40 -15.65
CA THR A 211 6.11 2.84 -15.54
C THR A 211 6.29 3.26 -14.08
N THR A 212 5.44 2.78 -13.17
CA THR A 212 5.63 2.99 -11.71
C THR A 212 6.97 2.43 -11.25
N GLY A 213 7.36 1.23 -11.70
CA GLY A 213 8.64 0.61 -11.35
C GLY A 213 9.85 1.38 -11.87
N ILE A 214 9.80 1.87 -13.11
CA ILE A 214 10.87 2.71 -13.70
C ILE A 214 10.97 4.04 -12.95
N LEU A 215 9.84 4.71 -12.67
CA LEU A 215 9.83 5.95 -11.89
C LEU A 215 10.41 5.73 -10.49
N LYS A 216 10.01 4.65 -9.80
CA LYS A 216 10.55 4.28 -8.49
C LYS A 216 12.06 4.03 -8.56
N TYR A 217 12.54 3.32 -9.59
CA TYR A 217 13.96 3.12 -9.84
C TYR A 217 14.72 4.44 -10.00
N ILE A 218 14.24 5.34 -10.89
CA ILE A 218 14.89 6.62 -11.18
C ILE A 218 14.92 7.50 -9.91
N HIS A 219 13.80 7.58 -9.19
CA HIS A 219 13.71 8.37 -7.96
C HIS A 219 14.63 7.83 -6.84
N THR A 220 14.69 6.51 -6.67
CA THR A 220 15.55 5.89 -5.66
C THR A 220 17.04 6.07 -5.98
N THR A 221 17.44 5.86 -7.24
CA THR A 221 18.85 5.92 -7.65
C THR A 221 19.36 7.33 -7.95
N GLY A 222 18.46 8.27 -8.27
CA GLY A 222 18.79 9.62 -8.73
C GLY A 222 19.37 9.66 -10.15
N ARG A 223 19.21 8.59 -10.94
CA ARG A 223 19.76 8.46 -12.30
C ARG A 223 18.84 9.09 -13.35
N TYR A 224 18.53 10.37 -13.16
CA TYR A 224 17.56 11.10 -13.98
C TYR A 224 17.96 11.18 -15.45
N THR A 225 19.26 11.32 -15.76
CA THR A 225 19.76 11.38 -17.15
C THR A 225 19.45 10.13 -17.96
N SER A 226 19.60 8.94 -17.35
CA SER A 226 19.22 7.66 -17.95
C SER A 226 17.71 7.59 -18.20
N GLY A 227 16.90 8.05 -17.24
CA GLY A 227 15.45 8.12 -17.33
C GLY A 227 14.96 9.05 -18.44
N VAL A 228 15.51 10.26 -18.53
CA VAL A 228 15.22 11.25 -19.58
C VAL A 228 15.51 10.66 -20.97
N ASN A 229 16.67 10.02 -21.14
CA ASN A 229 17.04 9.40 -22.41
C ASN A 229 16.08 8.28 -22.83
N LEU A 230 15.62 7.46 -21.88
CA LEU A 230 14.65 6.40 -22.17
C LEU A 230 13.31 7.01 -22.61
N PHE A 231 12.77 7.95 -21.83
CA PHE A 231 11.45 8.51 -22.13
C PHE A 231 11.45 9.42 -23.35
N GLU A 232 12.53 10.12 -23.69
CA GLU A 232 12.65 10.86 -24.96
C GLU A 232 12.58 9.92 -26.17
N LYS A 233 13.27 8.77 -26.12
CA LYS A 233 13.17 7.76 -27.19
C LYS A 233 11.75 7.22 -27.33
N LEU A 234 11.09 6.96 -26.20
CA LEU A 234 9.72 6.43 -26.19
C LEU A 234 8.69 7.47 -26.64
N ARG A 235 8.90 8.75 -26.32
CA ARG A 235 8.04 9.88 -26.72
C ARG A 235 7.87 9.99 -28.23
N ILE A 236 8.92 9.68 -29.01
CA ILE A 236 8.87 9.67 -30.48
C ILE A 236 7.80 8.69 -31.00
N LYS A 237 7.61 7.55 -30.31
CA LYS A 237 6.62 6.53 -30.67
C LYS A 237 5.27 6.76 -29.98
N TYR A 238 5.29 7.23 -28.75
CA TYR A 238 4.12 7.38 -27.88
C TYR A 238 4.10 8.76 -27.23
N PRO A 239 3.35 9.73 -27.78
CA PRO A 239 3.34 11.10 -27.26
C PRO A 239 2.86 11.24 -25.81
N GLU A 240 1.98 10.34 -25.33
CA GLU A 240 1.45 10.29 -23.95
C GLU A 240 2.55 10.12 -22.89
N VAL A 241 3.68 9.52 -23.26
CA VAL A 241 4.85 9.31 -22.39
C VAL A 241 5.51 10.62 -21.96
N ALA A 242 5.18 11.74 -22.64
CA ALA A 242 5.63 13.06 -22.23
C ALA A 242 5.25 13.41 -20.78
N SER A 243 4.15 12.86 -20.24
CA SER A 243 3.77 13.01 -18.83
C SER A 243 4.81 12.43 -17.88
N LEU A 244 5.31 11.22 -18.18
CA LEU A 244 6.37 10.55 -17.43
C LEU A 244 7.69 11.28 -17.56
N LEU A 245 8.04 11.72 -18.77
CA LEU A 245 9.25 12.50 -19.03
C LEU A 245 9.23 13.83 -18.25
N ALA A 246 8.11 14.55 -18.25
CA ALA A 246 7.96 15.79 -17.50
C ALA A 246 8.15 15.55 -15.99
N ARG A 247 7.60 14.47 -15.44
CA ARG A 247 7.81 14.10 -14.02
C ARG A 247 9.28 13.85 -13.71
N VAL A 248 10.00 13.10 -14.55
CA VAL A 248 11.43 12.85 -14.38
C VAL A 248 12.25 14.14 -14.50
N LEU A 249 11.90 15.05 -15.41
CA LEU A 249 12.58 16.34 -15.56
C LEU A 249 12.36 17.25 -14.35
N ILE A 250 11.15 17.25 -13.77
CA ILE A 250 10.85 17.98 -12.53
C ILE A 250 11.68 17.40 -11.38
N ASP A 251 11.75 16.08 -11.23
CA ASP A 251 12.57 15.42 -10.21
C ASP A 251 14.09 15.64 -10.40
N ALA A 252 14.51 16.00 -11.62
CA ALA A 252 15.88 16.34 -11.98
C ALA A 252 16.22 17.82 -11.85
N ASP A 253 15.32 18.63 -11.28
CA ASP A 253 15.40 20.09 -11.16
C ASP A 253 15.46 20.83 -12.53
N GLU A 254 15.07 20.19 -13.63
CA GLU A 254 15.00 20.77 -14.98
C GLU A 254 13.59 21.31 -15.32
N GLU A 255 13.02 22.11 -14.42
CA GLU A 255 11.62 22.54 -14.46
C GLU A 255 11.25 23.30 -15.75
N VAL A 256 12.15 24.14 -16.26
CA VAL A 256 11.86 24.97 -17.46
C VAL A 256 11.65 24.08 -18.68
N LYS A 257 12.46 23.04 -18.85
CA LYS A 257 12.31 22.08 -19.95
C LYS A 257 11.04 21.26 -19.78
N ALA A 258 10.72 20.86 -18.54
CA ALA A 258 9.48 20.14 -18.24
C ALA A 258 8.24 20.96 -18.63
N VAL A 259 8.19 22.25 -18.29
CA VAL A 259 7.06 23.13 -18.63
C VAL A 259 6.95 23.35 -20.14
N GLN A 260 8.07 23.55 -20.84
CA GLN A 260 8.09 23.66 -22.30
C GLN A 260 7.56 22.39 -22.97
N LEU A 261 8.01 21.23 -22.49
CA LEU A 261 7.56 19.91 -22.93
C LEU A 261 6.05 19.71 -22.73
N LEU A 262 5.55 20.04 -21.54
CA LEU A 262 4.11 19.95 -21.22
C LEU A 262 3.30 20.85 -22.16
N TYR A 263 3.72 22.10 -22.34
CA TYR A 263 3.04 23.06 -23.20
C TYR A 263 2.99 22.60 -24.68
N GLU A 264 4.10 22.13 -25.22
CA GLU A 264 4.17 21.61 -26.58
C GLU A 264 3.28 20.38 -26.77
N THR A 265 3.27 19.47 -25.78
CA THR A 265 2.53 18.21 -25.90
C THR A 265 1.04 18.41 -25.71
N ILE A 266 0.61 19.29 -24.78
CA ILE A 266 -0.81 19.61 -24.56
C ILE A 266 -1.45 20.26 -25.80
N LYS A 267 -0.68 20.99 -26.61
CA LYS A 267 -1.18 21.49 -27.90
C LYS A 267 -1.54 20.37 -28.87
N VAL A 268 -0.84 19.25 -28.80
CA VAL A 268 -1.08 18.07 -29.65
C VAL A 268 -2.18 17.21 -29.02
N LEU A 269 -2.12 17.00 -27.70
CA LEU A 269 -3.05 16.18 -26.93
C LEU A 269 -3.72 17.00 -25.81
N PRO A 270 -4.76 17.78 -26.13
CA PRO A 270 -5.40 18.69 -25.17
C PRO A 270 -6.29 18.00 -24.13
N LEU A 271 -6.64 16.72 -24.35
CA LEU A 271 -7.55 15.94 -23.51
C LEU A 271 -6.84 14.82 -22.73
N ASP A 272 -5.51 14.78 -22.73
CA ASP A 272 -4.78 13.79 -21.93
C ASP A 272 -4.74 14.23 -20.46
N HIS A 273 -5.38 13.43 -19.60
CA HIS A 273 -5.50 13.74 -18.18
C HIS A 273 -4.15 13.64 -17.46
N ALA A 274 -3.25 12.72 -17.85
CA ALA A 274 -1.98 12.51 -17.17
C ALA A 274 -1.04 13.73 -17.30
N LEU A 275 -1.03 14.38 -18.47
CA LEU A 275 -0.30 15.62 -18.69
C LEU A 275 -0.85 16.79 -17.85
N LEU A 276 -2.18 16.90 -17.80
CA LEU A 276 -2.86 17.94 -17.02
C LEU A 276 -2.66 17.75 -15.52
N ASP A 277 -2.65 16.51 -15.03
CA ASP A 277 -2.36 16.17 -13.64
C ASP A 277 -0.93 16.57 -13.27
N VAL A 278 0.08 16.25 -14.11
CA VAL A 278 1.47 16.66 -13.87
C VAL A 278 1.62 18.19 -13.89
N GLN A 279 0.89 18.89 -14.77
CA GLN A 279 0.88 20.35 -14.79
C GLN A 279 0.24 20.93 -13.52
N ALA A 280 -0.86 20.35 -13.04
CA ALA A 280 -1.53 20.76 -11.81
C ALA A 280 -0.62 20.53 -10.59
N ASP A 281 0.05 19.38 -10.51
CA ASP A 281 1.05 19.05 -9.49
C ASP A 281 2.19 20.08 -9.47
N PHE A 282 2.73 20.42 -10.65
CA PHE A 282 3.79 21.41 -10.75
C PHE A 282 3.33 22.78 -10.26
N CYS A 283 2.16 23.25 -10.67
CA CYS A 283 1.59 24.51 -10.19
C CYS A 283 1.35 24.52 -8.68
N GLN A 284 0.85 23.41 -8.12
CA GLN A 284 0.63 23.24 -6.68
C GLN A 284 1.95 23.28 -5.91
N SER A 285 3.01 22.65 -6.42
CA SER A 285 4.35 22.68 -5.81
C SER A 285 4.94 24.10 -5.70
N LYS A 286 4.51 25.00 -6.60
CA LYS A 286 4.90 26.43 -6.60
C LYS A 286 3.95 27.33 -5.79
N GLY A 287 2.96 26.77 -5.11
CA GLY A 287 1.95 27.53 -4.35
C GLY A 287 0.96 28.30 -5.24
N ARG A 288 0.84 27.93 -6.52
CA ARG A 288 -0.08 28.54 -7.50
C ARG A 288 -1.29 27.65 -7.74
N SER A 289 -2.05 27.40 -6.68
CA SER A 289 -3.27 26.59 -6.70
C SER A 289 -4.37 27.20 -7.59
N ASP A 290 -4.33 28.51 -7.80
CA ASP A 290 -5.21 29.24 -8.72
C ASP A 290 -5.10 28.76 -10.17
N LEU A 291 -3.87 28.58 -10.66
CA LEU A 291 -3.59 28.05 -12.00
C LEU A 291 -3.78 26.53 -12.06
N ALA A 292 -3.47 25.83 -10.97
CA ALA A 292 -3.66 24.39 -10.87
C ALA A 292 -5.15 23.99 -11.01
N LEU A 293 -6.06 24.82 -10.47
CA LEU A 293 -7.49 24.54 -10.47
C LEU A 293 -8.08 24.37 -11.87
N GLU A 294 -7.71 25.23 -12.82
CA GLU A 294 -8.19 25.12 -14.20
C GLU A 294 -7.67 23.85 -14.87
N CYS A 295 -6.42 23.48 -14.60
CA CYS A 295 -5.81 22.27 -15.13
C CYS A 295 -6.50 21.02 -14.59
N ALA A 296 -6.72 20.96 -13.26
CA ALA A 296 -7.38 19.82 -12.62
C ALA A 296 -8.85 19.67 -13.02
N LYS A 297 -9.60 20.77 -13.17
CA LYS A 297 -10.97 20.73 -13.72
C LYS A 297 -10.99 20.13 -15.12
N ARG A 298 -10.03 20.49 -15.98
CA ARG A 298 -9.91 19.91 -17.32
C ARG A 298 -9.53 18.43 -17.25
N ALA A 299 -8.62 18.04 -16.33
CA ALA A 299 -8.23 16.66 -16.12
C ALA A 299 -9.43 15.76 -15.73
N VAL A 300 -10.27 16.23 -14.80
CA VAL A 300 -11.51 15.54 -14.41
C VAL A 300 -12.49 15.44 -15.58
N ASN A 301 -12.64 16.51 -16.37
CA ASN A 301 -13.49 16.48 -17.55
C ASN A 301 -13.00 15.50 -18.63
N SER A 302 -11.68 15.31 -18.77
CA SER A 302 -11.11 14.31 -19.68
C SER A 302 -11.26 12.88 -19.19
N ALA A 303 -11.12 12.64 -17.88
CA ALA A 303 -11.19 11.30 -17.29
C ALA A 303 -12.02 11.32 -15.99
N PRO A 304 -13.36 11.35 -16.08
CA PRO A 304 -14.24 11.40 -14.92
C PRO A 304 -14.34 10.06 -14.18
N SER A 305 -13.91 8.96 -14.79
CA SER A 305 -13.91 7.63 -14.17
C SER A 305 -12.67 7.34 -13.34
N GLU A 306 -11.59 8.10 -13.49
CA GLU A 306 -10.32 7.87 -12.79
C GLU A 306 -10.31 8.54 -11.42
N PHE A 307 -9.91 7.81 -10.38
CA PHE A 307 -9.86 8.36 -9.02
C PHE A 307 -8.80 9.47 -8.88
N THR A 308 -7.67 9.34 -9.57
CA THR A 308 -6.51 10.24 -9.40
C THR A 308 -6.83 11.68 -9.78
N THR A 309 -7.64 11.91 -10.82
CA THR A 309 -8.02 13.24 -11.29
C THR A 309 -8.92 13.95 -10.27
N TRP A 310 -9.90 13.23 -9.69
CA TRP A 310 -10.78 13.75 -8.65
C TRP A 310 -10.04 14.01 -7.34
N ALA A 311 -9.17 13.08 -6.93
CA ALA A 311 -8.33 13.25 -5.75
C ALA A 311 -7.45 14.50 -5.88
N LYS A 312 -6.84 14.71 -7.06
CA LYS A 312 -6.04 15.91 -7.36
C LYS A 312 -6.87 17.20 -7.29
N LEU A 313 -8.07 17.18 -7.85
CA LEU A 313 -8.98 18.33 -7.79
C LEU A 313 -9.38 18.65 -6.33
N ALA A 314 -9.62 17.63 -5.52
CA ALA A 314 -9.91 17.79 -4.09
C ALA A 314 -8.72 18.40 -3.34
N GLU A 315 -7.50 17.90 -3.55
CA GLU A 315 -6.25 18.47 -2.99
C GLU A 315 -6.11 19.97 -3.31
N ILE A 316 -6.41 20.38 -4.55
CA ILE A 316 -6.32 21.78 -4.97
C ILE A 316 -7.41 22.64 -4.32
N TYR A 317 -8.64 22.13 -4.16
CA TYR A 317 -9.68 22.85 -3.42
C TYR A 317 -9.36 23.01 -1.94
N ILE A 318 -8.74 22.00 -1.32
CA ILE A 318 -8.24 22.09 0.07
C ILE A 318 -7.19 23.19 0.16
N ALA A 319 -6.23 23.23 -0.78
CA ALA A 319 -5.21 24.28 -0.83
C ALA A 319 -5.75 25.70 -1.10
N LEU A 320 -6.95 25.82 -1.68
CA LEU A 320 -7.66 27.08 -1.89
C LEU A 320 -8.63 27.44 -0.75
N GLU A 321 -8.64 26.65 0.33
CA GLU A 321 -9.54 26.79 1.48
C GLU A 321 -11.04 26.69 1.10
N GLN A 322 -11.34 26.05 -0.05
CA GLN A 322 -12.70 25.82 -0.54
C GLN A 322 -13.21 24.44 -0.09
N TYR A 323 -13.36 24.26 1.23
CA TYR A 323 -13.65 22.96 1.84
C TYR A 323 -14.98 22.34 1.41
N GLU A 324 -16.02 23.15 1.20
CA GLU A 324 -17.33 22.67 0.72
C GLU A 324 -17.22 22.04 -0.68
N MET A 325 -16.44 22.68 -1.57
CA MET A 325 -16.16 22.15 -2.91
C MET A 325 -15.25 20.93 -2.87
N ALA A 326 -14.28 20.89 -1.95
CA ALA A 326 -13.45 19.72 -1.72
C ALA A 326 -14.29 18.51 -1.29
N LEU A 327 -15.23 18.69 -0.36
CA LEU A 327 -16.14 17.62 0.08
C LEU A 327 -17.06 17.15 -1.06
N LEU A 328 -17.62 18.07 -1.85
CA LEU A 328 -18.41 17.72 -3.03
C LEU A 328 -17.62 16.89 -4.04
N THR A 329 -16.37 17.28 -4.27
CA THR A 329 -15.44 16.60 -5.17
C THR A 329 -15.11 15.21 -4.63
N LEU A 330 -14.80 15.10 -3.34
CA LEU A 330 -14.50 13.84 -2.66
C LEU A 330 -15.68 12.87 -2.71
N ASN A 331 -16.90 13.36 -2.51
CA ASN A 331 -18.12 12.56 -2.62
C ASN A 331 -18.38 12.06 -4.05
N SER A 332 -17.88 12.79 -5.05
CA SER A 332 -18.00 12.42 -6.47
C SER A 332 -16.85 11.52 -6.96
N CYS A 333 -15.85 11.24 -6.11
CA CYS A 333 -14.72 10.39 -6.46
C CYS A 333 -15.17 8.94 -6.74
N PRO A 334 -14.78 8.35 -7.88
CA PRO A 334 -14.99 6.93 -8.13
C PRO A 334 -14.10 6.11 -7.21
N MET A 335 -14.70 5.17 -6.46
CA MET A 335 -13.98 4.32 -5.51
C MET A 335 -13.79 2.93 -6.08
N PHE A 336 -12.57 2.39 -5.97
CA PHE A 336 -12.23 1.07 -6.49
C PHE A 336 -12.02 0.06 -5.39
N THR A 337 -12.33 -1.20 -5.70
CA THR A 337 -12.01 -2.31 -4.81
C THR A 337 -10.50 -2.51 -4.79
N TYR A 338 -9.94 -2.53 -3.59
CA TYR A 338 -8.51 -2.77 -3.42
C TYR A 338 -8.15 -4.20 -3.86
N GLN A 339 -7.36 -4.32 -4.92
CA GLN A 339 -6.71 -5.58 -5.26
C GLN A 339 -5.44 -5.74 -4.45
N GLU A 340 -5.39 -6.80 -3.63
CA GLU A 340 -4.17 -7.16 -2.92
C GLU A 340 -3.08 -7.59 -3.91
N ARG A 341 -1.83 -7.35 -3.53
CA ARG A 341 -0.66 -7.92 -4.22
C ARG A 341 -0.74 -9.45 -4.16
N ASP A 342 -0.14 -10.11 -5.14
CA ASP A 342 -0.12 -11.56 -5.25
C ASP A 342 0.80 -12.17 -4.17
N PHE A 343 0.26 -12.49 -3.00
CA PHE A 343 1.00 -13.18 -1.94
C PHE A 343 1.04 -14.69 -2.16
N PRO A 344 2.17 -15.36 -1.87
CA PRO A 344 2.26 -16.82 -2.00
C PRO A 344 1.30 -17.49 -1.01
N ARG A 345 0.43 -18.37 -1.51
CA ARG A 345 -0.46 -19.20 -0.71
C ARG A 345 0.17 -20.59 -0.60
N MET A 346 0.87 -20.84 0.50
CA MET A 346 1.62 -22.07 0.72
C MET A 346 0.98 -22.93 1.82
N PRO A 347 1.14 -24.27 1.75
CA PRO A 347 0.73 -25.16 2.82
C PRO A 347 1.52 -24.86 4.10
N GLN A 348 0.96 -25.28 5.25
CA GLN A 348 1.60 -25.06 6.54
C GLN A 348 2.88 -25.91 6.61
N PRO A 349 4.06 -25.29 6.82
CA PRO A 349 5.32 -26.02 6.84
C PRO A 349 5.40 -26.95 8.07
N ALA A 350 6.01 -28.11 7.91
CA ALA A 350 6.24 -29.06 9.00
C ALA A 350 7.15 -28.46 10.08
N LYS A 351 8.20 -27.76 9.66
CA LYS A 351 9.15 -27.04 10.51
C LYS A 351 9.69 -25.81 9.81
N MET A 352 10.07 -24.80 10.58
CA MET A 352 10.64 -23.56 10.06
C MET A 352 12.04 -23.34 10.64
N HIS A 353 13.03 -23.21 9.76
CA HIS A 353 14.39 -22.86 10.13
C HIS A 353 14.67 -21.42 9.70
N LEU A 354 14.66 -20.50 10.66
CA LEU A 354 14.89 -19.07 10.45
C LEU A 354 16.21 -18.67 11.12
N PRO A 355 17.37 -18.87 10.45
CA PRO A 355 18.66 -18.54 11.03
C PRO A 355 18.77 -17.04 11.29
N ILE A 356 19.33 -16.69 12.44
CA ILE A 356 19.61 -15.31 12.84
C ILE A 356 21.11 -15.09 12.63
N LEU A 357 21.46 -14.08 11.85
CA LEU A 357 22.85 -13.70 11.66
C LEU A 357 23.33 -12.86 12.86
N PRO A 358 24.45 -13.22 13.50
CA PRO A 358 25.03 -12.43 14.59
C PRO A 358 25.27 -10.97 14.19
N GLU A 359 25.54 -10.71 12.91
CA GLU A 359 25.74 -9.36 12.35
C GLU A 359 24.49 -8.46 12.43
N SER A 360 23.30 -9.03 12.61
CA SER A 360 22.02 -8.32 12.60
C SER A 360 21.49 -7.93 13.99
N ILE A 361 22.16 -8.38 15.07
CA ILE A 361 21.72 -8.16 16.44
C ILE A 361 22.37 -6.88 16.97
N ILE A 362 21.61 -5.77 16.97
CA ILE A 362 22.07 -4.49 17.51
C ILE A 362 21.59 -4.28 18.95
N ASP A 363 20.31 -4.55 19.23
CA ASP A 363 19.69 -4.31 20.53
C ASP A 363 19.17 -5.67 21.09
N GLU A 364 19.53 -6.03 22.34
CA GLU A 364 19.24 -7.33 22.97
C GLU A 364 17.76 -7.52 23.40
N SER A 365 16.91 -6.51 23.26
CA SER A 365 15.57 -6.44 23.87
C SER A 365 14.40 -6.85 22.94
N LEU A 366 14.57 -7.91 22.15
CA LEU A 366 13.68 -8.16 21.00
C LEU A 366 12.51 -9.14 21.22
N ASP A 367 12.39 -9.82 22.36
CA ASP A 367 11.43 -10.93 22.51
C ASP A 367 10.49 -10.81 23.73
N GLU A 368 9.95 -9.62 24.03
CA GLU A 368 8.73 -9.55 24.85
C GLU A 368 7.47 -9.57 23.96
N TYR A 369 6.77 -10.71 24.04
CA TYR A 369 5.44 -10.92 23.48
C TYR A 369 4.45 -9.98 24.16
N ASP A 370 4.33 -8.77 23.65
CA ASP A 370 3.23 -7.91 24.02
C ASP A 370 1.93 -8.44 23.42
N VAL A 371 0.82 -8.28 24.14
CA VAL A 371 -0.51 -8.61 23.62
C VAL A 371 -0.75 -7.65 22.46
N LYS A 372 -0.72 -8.15 21.22
CA LYS A 372 -1.03 -7.36 20.04
C LYS A 372 -2.43 -6.75 20.24
N GLN A 373 -2.49 -5.46 20.50
CA GLN A 373 -3.76 -4.74 20.43
C GLN A 373 -4.22 -4.68 18.98
N ASP A 374 -5.54 -4.74 18.81
CA ASP A 374 -6.13 -4.58 17.51
C ASP A 374 -5.87 -3.15 17.01
N PRO A 375 -5.39 -3.00 15.76
CA PRO A 375 -5.12 -1.69 15.20
C PRO A 375 -6.42 -0.89 15.04
N LEU A 376 -6.31 0.43 15.16
CA LEU A 376 -7.45 1.33 14.91
C LEU A 376 -8.03 1.11 13.51
N PRO A 377 -9.36 1.28 13.31
CA PRO A 377 -10.01 1.02 12.02
C PRO A 377 -9.35 1.73 10.83
N ALA A 378 -8.91 2.98 11.02
CA ALA A 378 -8.22 3.76 10.00
C ALA A 378 -6.91 3.12 9.51
N ALA A 379 -6.21 2.36 10.36
CA ALA A 379 -4.97 1.67 9.98
C ALA A 379 -5.20 0.53 8.96
N SER A 380 -6.44 0.04 8.87
CA SER A 380 -6.82 -1.04 7.94
C SER A 380 -7.25 -0.53 6.56
N LEU A 381 -7.43 0.78 6.39
CA LEU A 381 -7.82 1.40 5.12
C LEU A 381 -6.72 1.20 4.06
N LYS A 382 -7.12 0.90 2.82
CA LYS A 382 -6.21 0.65 1.69
C LYS A 382 -6.74 1.28 0.40
N GLY A 383 -5.84 1.51 -0.56
CA GLY A 383 -6.16 2.02 -1.90
C GLY A 383 -6.83 3.39 -1.86
N THR A 384 -7.88 3.58 -2.67
CA THR A 384 -8.59 4.85 -2.80
C THR A 384 -9.18 5.34 -1.47
N PHE A 385 -9.64 4.43 -0.59
CA PHE A 385 -10.20 4.80 0.72
C PHE A 385 -9.16 5.41 1.66
N ALA A 386 -7.92 4.90 1.65
CA ALA A 386 -6.83 5.44 2.45
C ALA A 386 -6.46 6.86 1.98
N LYS A 387 -6.40 7.07 0.66
CA LYS A 387 -6.11 8.39 0.07
C LYS A 387 -7.25 9.39 0.27
N ALA A 388 -8.50 8.96 0.15
CA ALA A 388 -9.64 9.80 0.51
C ALA A 388 -9.62 10.18 2.00
N TYR A 389 -9.25 9.25 2.87
CA TYR A 389 -9.10 9.51 4.30
C TYR A 389 -7.99 10.52 4.61
N SER A 390 -6.82 10.44 3.94
CA SER A 390 -5.75 11.42 4.15
C SER A 390 -6.16 12.84 3.74
N LEU A 391 -6.98 13.00 2.70
CA LEU A 391 -7.54 14.31 2.32
C LEU A 391 -8.52 14.81 3.39
N LEU A 392 -9.33 13.92 3.97
CA LEU A 392 -10.25 14.28 5.03
C LEU A 392 -9.52 14.70 6.32
N THR A 393 -8.43 14.01 6.69
CA THR A 393 -7.60 14.41 7.84
C THR A 393 -6.90 15.74 7.60
N GLU A 394 -6.50 16.05 6.36
CA GLU A 394 -5.95 17.35 5.99
C GLU A 394 -6.98 18.49 6.17
N ILE A 395 -8.23 18.28 5.76
CA ILE A 395 -9.31 19.26 6.00
C ILE A 395 -9.51 19.49 7.51
N VAL A 396 -9.59 18.41 8.31
CA VAL A 396 -9.72 18.53 9.77
C VAL A 396 -8.55 19.28 10.39
N ALA A 397 -7.33 19.02 9.94
CA ALA A 397 -6.14 19.67 10.48
C ALA A 397 -6.17 21.20 10.27
N GLN A 398 -6.78 21.67 9.19
CA GLN A 398 -6.90 23.11 8.89
C GLN A 398 -8.10 23.78 9.58
N VAL A 399 -9.24 23.09 9.65
CA VAL A 399 -10.55 23.69 9.97
C VAL A 399 -11.11 23.27 11.33
N GLY A 400 -10.67 22.12 11.85
CA GLY A 400 -11.21 21.49 13.05
C GLY A 400 -12.51 20.72 12.80
N TRP A 401 -12.86 19.85 13.76
CA TRP A 401 -13.99 18.94 13.66
C TRP A 401 -15.36 19.63 13.54
N ASP A 402 -15.63 20.63 14.39
CA ASP A 402 -16.95 21.28 14.44
C ASP A 402 -17.26 22.05 13.15
N THR A 403 -16.26 22.73 12.59
CA THR A 403 -16.43 23.48 11.34
C THR A 403 -16.50 22.52 10.15
N LEU A 404 -15.77 21.40 10.17
CA LEU A 404 -15.96 20.34 9.17
C LEU A 404 -17.39 19.78 9.20
N LEU A 405 -17.98 19.56 10.37
CA LEU A 405 -19.37 19.12 10.49
C LEU A 405 -20.36 20.17 9.95
N LYS A 406 -20.09 21.47 10.16
CA LYS A 406 -20.88 22.54 9.55
C LYS A 406 -20.81 22.47 8.02
N CYS A 407 -19.61 22.39 7.44
CA CYS A 407 -19.42 22.24 6.00
C CYS A 407 -20.14 20.98 5.48
N ARG A 408 -20.05 19.86 6.19
CA ARG A 408 -20.77 18.62 5.87
C ARG A 408 -22.30 18.84 5.86
N SER A 409 -22.85 19.50 6.87
CA SER A 409 -24.30 19.75 6.99
C SER A 409 -24.84 20.75 5.95
N ASN A 410 -23.98 21.67 5.48
CA ASN A 410 -24.32 22.63 4.43
C ASN A 410 -24.41 21.96 3.06
N VAL A 411 -23.53 20.99 2.81
CA VAL A 411 -23.34 20.37 1.50
C VAL A 411 -24.15 19.10 1.33
N PHE A 412 -24.30 18.31 2.40
CA PHE A 412 -24.89 16.99 2.34
C PHE A 412 -26.23 16.86 3.06
N VAL A 413 -27.07 15.98 2.54
CA VAL A 413 -28.22 15.39 3.24
C VAL A 413 -27.85 13.96 3.64
N MET A 414 -28.20 13.56 4.86
CA MET A 414 -27.99 12.19 5.32
C MET A 414 -29.04 11.23 4.76
N GLU A 415 -28.69 9.97 4.52
CA GLU A 415 -29.62 8.98 3.96
C GLU A 415 -30.84 8.75 4.88
N GLU A 416 -30.64 8.86 6.19
CA GLU A 416 -31.73 8.75 7.19
C GLU A 416 -32.67 9.96 7.12
N GLU A 417 -32.13 11.18 6.99
CA GLU A 417 -32.92 12.41 6.82
C GLU A 417 -33.73 12.37 5.51
N TYR A 418 -33.11 11.93 4.42
CA TYR A 418 -33.78 11.75 3.12
C TYR A 418 -34.88 10.66 3.16
N ARG A 419 -34.67 9.56 3.88
CA ARG A 419 -35.68 8.50 4.07
C ARG A 419 -36.84 8.94 4.96
N HIS A 420 -36.56 9.67 6.04
CA HIS A 420 -37.58 10.24 6.91
C HIS A 420 -38.45 11.25 6.16
N GLU A 421 -37.87 12.07 5.29
CA GLU A 421 -38.60 13.01 4.44
C GLU A 421 -39.41 12.32 3.34
N LYS A 422 -38.88 11.26 2.71
CA LYS A 422 -39.65 10.46 1.73
C LYS A 422 -40.85 9.77 2.39
N ASN A 423 -40.69 9.26 3.62
CA ASN A 423 -41.79 8.68 4.38
C ASN A 423 -42.78 9.77 4.86
N ALA A 424 -42.30 10.94 5.28
CA ALA A 424 -43.15 12.07 5.67
C ALA A 424 -43.96 12.64 4.49
N SER A 425 -43.34 12.82 3.32
CA SER A 425 -43.97 13.30 2.07
C SER A 425 -44.95 12.30 1.46
N THR A 426 -44.79 11.00 1.72
CA THR A 426 -45.80 9.98 1.35
C THR A 426 -47.03 10.04 2.27
N THR A 427 -46.89 10.58 3.48
CA THR A 427 -47.98 10.70 4.47
C THR A 427 -48.81 11.99 4.29
N THR A 428 -48.27 13.01 3.63
CA THR A 428 -48.94 14.30 3.40
C THR A 428 -49.82 14.36 2.14
N ASN A 429 -49.75 13.35 1.25
CA ASN A 429 -50.54 13.31 0.01
C ASN A 429 -51.80 12.40 0.06
N ALA A 430 -52.24 11.99 1.25
CA ALA A 430 -53.49 11.24 1.41
C ALA A 430 -54.70 12.16 1.66
N SER A 431 -54.98 13.11 0.76
CA SER A 431 -56.16 14.01 0.90
C SER A 431 -56.70 14.59 -0.42
N THR A 432 -56.78 13.82 -1.50
CA THR A 432 -57.75 14.02 -2.61
C THR A 432 -57.87 12.64 -3.29
N THR A 433 -58.99 11.95 -3.47
CA THR A 433 -60.30 12.36 -3.96
C THR A 433 -61.28 11.21 -3.63
N ALA A 434 -62.27 11.46 -2.78
CA ALA A 434 -63.50 10.67 -2.78
C ALA A 434 -64.48 11.33 -3.78
N LEU A 435 -65.30 10.50 -4.45
CA LEU A 435 -66.46 10.80 -5.32
C LEU A 435 -66.23 10.71 -6.83
N ARG A 436 -66.45 9.51 -7.38
CA ARG A 436 -67.52 9.28 -8.39
C ARG A 436 -67.96 7.83 -8.34
N GLY A 437 -69.26 7.63 -8.13
CA GLY A 437 -69.88 6.34 -7.81
C GLY A 437 -70.48 5.57 -8.99
N ASN A 438 -70.77 4.31 -8.64
CA ASN A 438 -71.77 3.35 -9.12
C ASN A 438 -72.02 3.12 -10.62
N SER A 439 -71.87 1.86 -11.04
CA SER A 439 -72.95 1.03 -11.60
C SER A 439 -72.62 -0.46 -11.50
N VAL A 440 -73.67 -1.28 -11.58
CA VAL A 440 -73.89 -2.62 -11.01
C VAL A 440 -73.52 -3.75 -11.98
N ASP A 441 -73.20 -4.93 -11.42
CA ASP A 441 -73.43 -6.33 -11.89
C ASP A 441 -72.25 -7.19 -11.42
N GLY A 442 -72.34 -8.37 -10.81
CA GLY A 442 -73.41 -9.34 -10.61
C GLY A 442 -72.76 -10.73 -10.59
N GLU A 443 -73.07 -11.53 -9.57
CA GLU A 443 -72.93 -13.01 -9.48
C GLU A 443 -71.65 -13.71 -8.95
N ARG A 444 -71.90 -14.38 -7.80
CA ARG A 444 -71.70 -15.81 -7.46
C ARG A 444 -70.35 -16.37 -7.01
N GLN A 445 -70.39 -16.89 -5.78
CA GLN A 445 -69.57 -17.96 -5.22
C GLN A 445 -69.75 -19.28 -5.99
N THR A 446 -68.68 -20.10 -6.04
CA THR A 446 -68.70 -21.53 -5.65
C THR A 446 -67.26 -22.06 -5.51
N GLU A 447 -67.03 -22.77 -4.42
CA GLU A 447 -65.95 -23.74 -4.21
C GLU A 447 -66.16 -24.97 -5.13
N ASP A 448 -65.09 -25.59 -5.62
CA ASP A 448 -64.59 -26.90 -5.16
C ASP A 448 -63.40 -27.37 -6.04
N GLY A 449 -62.59 -28.26 -5.48
CA GLY A 449 -61.19 -28.49 -5.86
C GLY A 449 -60.87 -29.62 -6.84
N GLU A 450 -59.57 -29.76 -7.11
CA GLU A 450 -58.93 -31.01 -7.52
C GLU A 450 -57.43 -30.99 -7.14
N LYS A 451 -57.02 -31.94 -6.29
CA LYS A 451 -55.65 -32.48 -6.11
C LYS A 451 -55.58 -33.81 -6.93
N PRO A 452 -54.49 -34.63 -7.00
CA PRO A 452 -53.15 -34.57 -6.38
C PRO A 452 -51.93 -35.06 -7.25
N ASN A 453 -50.72 -34.97 -6.65
CA ASN A 453 -49.49 -35.80 -6.76
C ASN A 453 -48.79 -36.01 -8.13
N GLY A 454 -47.45 -36.01 -8.26
CA GLY A 454 -46.31 -35.91 -7.33
C GLY A 454 -45.01 -36.45 -8.01
N SER A 455 -43.84 -36.10 -7.44
CA SER A 455 -42.45 -36.56 -7.75
C SER A 455 -41.80 -36.00 -9.04
N GLN A 456 -40.50 -35.62 -9.12
CA GLN A 456 -39.32 -35.76 -8.25
C GLN A 456 -38.19 -34.81 -8.72
N GLU A 457 -37.26 -34.51 -7.80
CA GLU A 457 -35.83 -34.14 -7.97
C GLU A 457 -35.35 -32.68 -8.13
N LYS A 458 -34.42 -32.32 -7.22
CA LYS A 458 -33.50 -31.17 -7.18
C LYS A 458 -32.30 -31.38 -8.12
N PRO A 459 -31.59 -30.31 -8.51
CA PRO A 459 -30.32 -29.93 -7.83
C PRO A 459 -30.26 -28.39 -7.57
N ALA A 460 -29.87 -27.88 -6.41
CA ALA A 460 -28.50 -27.73 -5.86
C ALA A 460 -27.59 -26.80 -6.70
N GLY A 461 -27.30 -25.60 -6.17
CA GLY A 461 -26.15 -24.76 -6.56
C GLY A 461 -26.36 -23.25 -6.35
N GLU A 462 -25.49 -22.65 -5.51
CA GLU A 462 -25.25 -21.21 -5.29
C GLU A 462 -25.92 -20.52 -4.08
N ASP A 463 -25.49 -20.95 -2.89
CA ASP A 463 -25.30 -20.09 -1.72
C ASP A 463 -23.79 -20.02 -1.43
N GLY A 464 -23.22 -18.82 -1.33
CA GLY A 464 -21.83 -18.66 -0.89
C GLY A 464 -21.28 -17.24 -0.98
N VAL A 465 -21.03 -16.66 0.20
CA VAL A 465 -20.12 -15.53 0.49
C VAL A 465 -20.72 -14.12 0.47
N THR A 466 -21.47 -13.77 1.53
CA THR A 466 -21.30 -12.50 2.27
C THR A 466 -21.78 -12.68 3.72
N ASN A 467 -20.91 -13.16 4.60
CA ASN A 467 -21.13 -13.03 6.06
C ASN A 467 -19.78 -12.99 6.77
N GLY A 468 -19.49 -11.86 7.40
CA GLY A 468 -18.22 -11.66 8.11
C GLY A 468 -18.02 -10.24 8.66
N VAL A 469 -19.06 -9.57 9.15
CA VAL A 469 -18.90 -8.47 10.11
C VAL A 469 -19.86 -8.76 11.25
N ALA A 470 -19.34 -9.33 12.33
CA ALA A 470 -20.11 -9.69 13.51
C ALA A 470 -20.68 -8.43 14.17
N ARG A 471 -22.01 -8.38 14.26
CA ARG A 471 -22.73 -7.51 15.19
C ARG A 471 -22.41 -7.99 16.61
N LEU A 472 -21.70 -7.19 17.39
CA LEU A 472 -21.56 -7.39 18.83
C LEU A 472 -22.76 -6.74 19.54
N SER A 473 -23.70 -7.58 19.94
CA SER A 473 -24.75 -7.26 20.92
C SER A 473 -24.13 -7.23 22.31
N VAL A 474 -24.18 -6.07 22.97
CA VAL A 474 -23.82 -5.92 24.38
C VAL A 474 -24.96 -6.48 25.22
N ALA A 475 -24.67 -7.53 26.01
CA ALA A 475 -25.54 -8.01 27.07
C ALA A 475 -25.21 -7.25 28.36
N GLU A 476 -26.26 -6.68 28.96
CA GLU A 476 -26.22 -5.98 30.24
C GLU A 476 -25.96 -6.94 31.41
N SER A 477 -25.10 -6.53 32.34
CA SER A 477 -25.09 -7.04 33.71
C SER A 477 -24.86 -5.87 34.66
N GLU A 478 -25.90 -5.52 35.42
CA GLU A 478 -25.90 -4.50 36.47
C GLU A 478 -25.15 -4.99 37.72
N SER A 479 -24.31 -4.13 38.31
CA SER A 479 -24.41 -3.70 39.73
C SER A 479 -23.33 -2.67 40.10
N ASP A 480 -23.81 -1.45 40.37
CA ASP A 480 -23.40 -0.40 41.32
C ASP A 480 -21.92 -0.12 41.65
N ALA A 481 -21.46 1.11 41.34
CA ALA A 481 -21.37 2.18 42.34
C ALA A 481 -20.92 3.54 41.73
N ASP A 482 -21.64 4.59 42.12
CA ASP A 482 -21.57 6.02 41.81
C ASP A 482 -20.22 6.69 41.47
N THR A 483 -20.24 7.59 40.48
CA THR A 483 -19.95 9.02 40.69
C THR A 483 -20.42 9.86 39.49
N MET A 484 -21.47 10.66 39.72
CA MET A 484 -22.11 11.58 38.78
C MET A 484 -21.28 12.84 38.52
N VAL A 485 -21.16 13.26 37.25
CA VAL A 485 -21.00 14.66 36.85
C VAL A 485 -21.86 14.91 35.62
N GLU A 486 -22.83 15.81 35.77
CA GLU A 486 -23.88 16.17 34.81
C GLU A 486 -23.38 16.95 33.60
N LYS A 487 -24.08 16.74 32.48
CA LYS A 487 -24.01 17.45 31.19
C LYS A 487 -24.92 18.70 31.27
N PRO A 488 -24.48 19.90 30.86
CA PRO A 488 -25.34 21.08 30.94
C PRO A 488 -26.42 21.07 29.85
N GLU A 489 -27.65 21.31 30.30
CA GLU A 489 -28.86 21.48 29.49
C GLU A 489 -28.81 22.78 28.65
N GLN A 490 -29.41 22.70 27.47
CA GLN A 490 -29.57 23.80 26.53
C GLN A 490 -30.41 24.94 27.14
N ALA A 491 -29.87 26.15 27.06
CA ALA A 491 -30.55 27.39 27.40
C ALA A 491 -31.78 27.58 26.51
N THR A 492 -32.93 27.74 27.16
CA THR A 492 -34.18 28.24 26.57
C THR A 492 -34.16 29.76 26.61
N GLU A 493 -34.33 30.42 25.46
CA GLU A 493 -34.62 31.85 25.38
C GLU A 493 -36.12 32.10 25.08
N PRO A 494 -36.66 33.24 25.52
CA PRO A 494 -38.09 33.43 25.74
C PRO A 494 -38.85 33.92 24.49
N VAL A 495 -40.10 33.48 24.40
CA VAL A 495 -41.11 33.88 23.41
C VAL A 495 -41.49 35.36 23.58
N PRO A 496 -41.51 36.18 22.51
CA PRO A 496 -42.38 37.35 22.43
C PRO A 496 -43.70 36.97 21.74
N ALA A 497 -44.80 37.32 22.40
CA ALA A 497 -46.14 37.11 21.91
C ALA A 497 -46.52 38.11 20.80
N ALA A 498 -47.24 37.58 19.80
CA ALA A 498 -48.22 38.21 18.92
C ALA A 498 -47.77 39.37 17.99
N ALA A 499 -47.63 39.07 16.69
CA ALA A 499 -48.43 39.66 15.60
C ALA A 499 -47.94 39.20 14.21
N ASN A 500 -48.90 39.03 13.30
CA ASN A 500 -48.80 38.78 11.85
C ASN A 500 -48.46 37.36 11.37
N LYS A 501 -49.53 36.64 11.00
CA LYS A 501 -49.52 35.54 10.03
C LYS A 501 -49.32 36.14 8.65
N ASP A 502 -48.12 36.08 8.09
CA ASP A 502 -47.85 36.16 6.64
C ASP A 502 -46.41 35.70 6.28
N THR A 503 -45.72 34.93 7.16
CA THR A 503 -44.32 34.51 6.94
C THR A 503 -44.08 32.99 7.02
N GLU A 504 -45.09 32.16 7.27
CA GLU A 504 -44.91 30.69 7.36
C GLU A 504 -44.64 30.03 5.98
N GLU A 505 -45.13 30.60 4.88
CA GLU A 505 -44.86 30.06 3.53
C GLU A 505 -43.40 30.32 3.07
N GLU A 506 -42.75 31.40 3.53
CA GLU A 506 -41.37 31.69 3.16
C GLU A 506 -40.34 30.80 3.89
N ASP A 507 -40.61 30.36 5.13
CA ASP A 507 -39.71 29.49 5.88
C ASP A 507 -39.82 28.02 5.45
N ASP A 508 -41.02 27.56 5.06
CA ASP A 508 -41.20 26.24 4.45
C ASP A 508 -40.61 26.18 3.02
N GLU A 509 -40.73 27.25 2.21
CA GLU A 509 -40.03 27.32 0.92
C GLU A 509 -38.50 27.43 1.08
N LYS A 510 -37.98 28.17 2.06
CA LYS A 510 -36.52 28.25 2.35
C LYS A 510 -35.97 26.91 2.85
N THR A 511 -36.73 26.20 3.67
CA THR A 511 -36.35 24.87 4.17
C THR A 511 -36.42 23.83 3.03
N TYR A 512 -37.48 23.82 2.23
CA TYR A 512 -37.65 22.93 1.08
C TYR A 512 -36.61 23.17 -0.03
N THR A 513 -36.26 24.44 -0.31
CA THR A 513 -35.19 24.79 -1.27
C THR A 513 -33.79 24.52 -0.73
N GLN A 514 -33.57 24.57 0.60
CA GLN A 514 -32.33 24.12 1.22
C GLN A 514 -32.11 22.61 1.06
N PHE A 515 -33.16 21.79 1.06
CA PHE A 515 -33.05 20.36 0.79
C PHE A 515 -32.78 20.05 -0.69
N GLN A 516 -33.33 20.83 -1.63
CA GLN A 516 -33.10 20.62 -3.06
C GLN A 516 -31.65 20.89 -3.52
N ASN A 517 -30.91 21.76 -2.81
CA ASN A 517 -29.54 22.14 -3.19
C ASN A 517 -28.45 21.25 -2.58
N LYS A 518 -28.80 20.40 -1.60
CA LYS A 518 -27.84 19.51 -0.92
C LYS A 518 -27.75 18.18 -1.65
N ARG A 519 -26.55 17.58 -1.67
CA ARG A 519 -26.31 16.27 -2.29
C ARG A 519 -26.38 15.14 -1.27
N LEU A 520 -26.68 13.93 -1.71
CA LEU A 520 -26.59 12.76 -0.84
C LEU A 520 -25.13 12.46 -0.53
N CYS A 521 -24.79 12.28 0.74
CA CYS A 521 -23.48 11.77 1.14
C CYS A 521 -23.37 10.28 0.80
N GLU A 522 -22.33 9.90 0.08
CA GLU A 522 -22.03 8.50 -0.19
C GLU A 522 -21.73 7.74 1.10
N ARG A 523 -22.23 6.51 1.22
CA ARG A 523 -22.09 5.70 2.44
C ARG A 523 -20.65 5.46 2.87
N TRP A 524 -19.75 5.31 1.89
CA TRP A 524 -18.35 5.10 2.17
C TRP A 524 -17.70 6.35 2.78
N LEU A 525 -18.10 7.54 2.36
CA LEU A 525 -17.59 8.80 2.89
C LEU A 525 -18.12 9.02 4.31
N ASP A 526 -19.39 8.69 4.56
CA ASP A 526 -19.95 8.70 5.91
C ASP A 526 -19.21 7.75 6.86
N ASN A 527 -18.87 6.54 6.40
CA ASN A 527 -18.03 5.64 7.17
C ASN A 527 -16.64 6.24 7.47
N LEU A 528 -16.03 6.97 6.51
CA LEU A 528 -14.77 7.67 6.78
C LEU A 528 -14.90 8.78 7.82
N PHE A 529 -16.02 9.50 7.88
CA PHE A 529 -16.29 10.46 8.95
C PHE A 529 -16.37 9.78 10.32
N MET A 530 -16.99 8.59 10.40
CA MET A 530 -17.05 7.83 11.65
C MET A 530 -15.67 7.31 12.08
N VAL A 531 -14.88 6.83 11.12
CA VAL A 531 -13.49 6.41 11.37
C VAL A 531 -12.62 7.59 11.84
N LEU A 532 -12.79 8.77 11.23
CA LEU A 532 -12.10 9.99 11.62
C LEU A 532 -12.49 10.45 13.03
N TYR A 533 -13.77 10.38 13.37
CA TYR A 533 -14.26 10.70 14.70
C TYR A 533 -13.62 9.78 15.75
N GLU A 534 -13.51 8.48 15.46
CA GLU A 534 -12.85 7.53 16.35
C GLU A 534 -11.37 7.86 16.56
N ASP A 535 -10.64 8.15 15.48
CA ASP A 535 -9.24 8.58 15.53
C ASP A 535 -9.06 9.85 16.40
N LEU A 536 -9.90 10.87 16.19
CA LEU A 536 -9.88 12.12 16.98
C LEU A 536 -10.23 11.88 18.46
N ARG A 537 -11.19 10.99 18.73
CA ARG A 537 -11.60 10.62 20.09
C ARG A 537 -10.46 9.94 20.83
N VAL A 538 -9.85 8.93 20.22
CA VAL A 538 -8.71 8.19 20.80
C VAL A 538 -7.52 9.13 21.02
N TYR A 539 -7.24 10.02 20.07
CA TYR A 539 -6.19 11.02 20.21
C TYR A 539 -6.45 11.95 21.41
N THR A 540 -7.67 12.47 21.55
CA THR A 540 -8.04 13.38 22.65
C THR A 540 -7.96 12.70 24.02
N ILE A 541 -8.41 11.45 24.12
CA ILE A 541 -8.30 10.65 25.35
C ILE A 541 -6.83 10.48 25.72
N TRP A 542 -5.99 10.07 24.76
CA TRP A 542 -4.56 9.88 24.96
C TRP A 542 -3.86 11.16 25.43
N ARG A 543 -4.13 12.30 24.78
CA ARG A 543 -3.55 13.60 25.18
C ARG A 543 -4.00 14.02 26.58
N SER A 544 -5.28 13.81 26.90
CA SER A 544 -5.82 14.09 28.23
C SER A 544 -5.17 13.23 29.31
N GLU A 545 -4.91 11.95 29.02
CA GLU A 545 -4.24 11.02 29.92
C GLU A 545 -2.79 11.45 30.21
N ILE A 546 -2.01 11.76 29.16
CA ILE A 546 -0.64 12.29 29.31
C ILE A 546 -0.64 13.55 30.17
N GLN A 547 -1.59 14.47 29.93
CA GLN A 547 -1.67 15.71 30.70
C GLN A 547 -2.02 15.47 32.16
N LYS A 548 -2.95 14.55 32.45
CA LYS A 548 -3.31 14.15 33.83
C LYS A 548 -2.12 13.52 34.56
N GLN A 549 -1.36 12.65 33.90
CA GLN A 549 -0.18 12.02 34.49
C GLN A 549 0.95 13.03 34.73
N LYS A 550 1.17 13.96 33.78
CA LYS A 550 2.11 15.09 33.97
C LYS A 550 1.72 15.97 35.16
N MET A 551 0.44 16.29 35.36
CA MET A 551 0.00 17.05 36.55
C MET A 551 0.23 16.30 37.86
N LYS A 552 0.09 14.97 37.85
CA LYS A 552 0.32 14.12 39.02
C LYS A 552 1.80 13.79 39.25
N ASN A 553 2.71 14.22 38.36
CA ASN A 553 4.12 13.81 38.34
C ASN A 553 4.32 12.28 38.35
N LEU A 554 3.39 11.51 37.79
CA LEU A 554 3.56 10.07 37.59
C LEU A 554 4.20 9.80 36.21
N PRO A 555 5.08 8.79 36.10
CA PRO A 555 5.57 8.35 34.80
C PRO A 555 4.40 7.82 33.94
N VAL A 556 4.44 8.09 32.64
CA VAL A 556 3.45 7.56 31.68
C VAL A 556 3.84 6.12 31.38
N GLU A 557 3.23 5.18 32.09
CA GLU A 557 3.39 3.74 31.82
C GLU A 557 2.34 3.31 30.79
N LYS A 558 2.80 3.07 29.56
CA LYS A 558 2.02 2.50 28.45
C LYS A 558 2.85 1.43 27.76
N SER A 559 2.18 0.46 27.12
CA SER A 559 2.86 -0.58 26.34
C SER A 559 3.61 0.04 25.15
N ALA A 560 4.68 -0.63 24.71
CA ALA A 560 5.39 -0.24 23.49
C ALA A 560 4.47 -0.26 22.25
N SER A 561 3.52 -1.19 22.21
CA SER A 561 2.52 -1.29 21.12
C SER A 561 1.53 -0.12 21.15
N ASP A 562 1.09 0.32 22.33
CA ASP A 562 0.24 1.50 22.49
C ASP A 562 0.95 2.76 21.97
N TRP A 563 2.23 2.93 22.30
CA TRP A 563 3.02 4.06 21.82
C TRP A 563 3.21 4.04 20.31
N GLU A 564 3.35 2.85 19.69
CA GLU A 564 3.39 2.70 18.24
C GLU A 564 2.06 3.15 17.60
N ILE A 565 0.92 2.65 18.12
CA ILE A 565 -0.42 2.99 17.63
C ILE A 565 -0.71 4.49 17.81
N HIS A 566 -0.38 5.07 18.97
CA HIS A 566 -0.56 6.50 19.23
C HIS A 566 0.36 7.36 18.34
N GLY A 567 1.58 6.90 18.05
CA GLY A 567 2.48 7.57 17.12
C GLY A 567 1.91 7.58 15.70
N GLU A 568 1.46 6.42 15.19
CA GLU A 568 0.78 6.33 13.88
C GLU A 568 -0.49 7.19 13.82
N LEU A 569 -1.29 7.20 14.89
CA LEU A 569 -2.50 8.02 14.98
C LEU A 569 -2.17 9.52 14.90
N ALA A 570 -1.18 9.98 15.66
CA ALA A 570 -0.74 11.37 15.64
C ALA A 570 -0.21 11.77 14.26
N ASP A 571 0.52 10.88 13.59
CA ASP A 571 1.02 11.10 12.23
C ASP A 571 -0.15 11.21 11.22
N ARG A 572 -1.15 10.32 11.29
CA ARG A 572 -2.36 10.40 10.46
C ARG A 572 -3.16 11.70 10.63
N LEU A 573 -3.16 12.26 11.84
CA LEU A 573 -3.83 13.51 12.20
C LEU A 573 -2.94 14.75 12.02
N HIS A 574 -1.77 14.62 11.40
CA HIS A 574 -0.82 15.70 11.13
C HIS A 574 -0.17 16.34 12.38
N HIS A 575 -0.21 15.67 13.53
CA HIS A 575 0.41 16.07 14.80
C HIS A 575 1.84 15.53 14.93
N ASN A 576 2.76 16.11 14.13
CA ASN A 576 4.13 15.63 13.97
C ASN A 576 4.97 15.59 15.27
N ASN A 577 4.82 16.60 16.14
CA ASN A 577 5.65 16.69 17.35
C ASN A 577 5.26 15.61 18.36
N GLU A 578 3.97 15.42 18.55
CA GLU A 578 3.38 14.39 19.40
C GLU A 578 3.69 12.99 18.88
N ALA A 579 3.69 12.80 17.56
CA ALA A 579 4.09 11.54 16.93
C ALA A 579 5.56 11.20 17.24
N VAL A 580 6.48 12.17 17.13
CA VAL A 580 7.90 11.98 17.45
C VAL A 580 8.10 11.65 18.94
N GLU A 581 7.37 12.30 19.85
CA GLU A 581 7.40 11.96 21.28
C GLU A 581 6.95 10.52 21.52
N ALA A 582 5.84 10.11 20.90
CA ALA A 582 5.31 8.75 21.02
C ALA A 582 6.31 7.70 20.48
N TYR A 583 6.89 7.95 19.31
CA TYR A 583 7.90 7.06 18.73
C TYR A 583 9.15 6.95 19.59
N ARG A 584 9.65 8.05 20.17
CA ARG A 584 10.79 7.99 21.09
C ARG A 584 10.48 7.17 22.34
N ASN A 585 9.29 7.33 22.91
CA ASN A 585 8.86 6.54 24.06
C ASN A 585 8.72 5.06 23.72
N CYS A 586 8.18 4.72 22.54
CA CYS A 586 8.15 3.35 22.03
C CYS A 586 9.56 2.76 21.95
N LEU A 587 10.51 3.48 21.33
CA LEU A 587 11.88 3.05 21.10
C LEU A 587 12.72 2.91 22.38
N ASN A 588 12.38 3.65 23.44
CA ASN A 588 12.99 3.49 24.75
C ASN A 588 12.60 2.17 25.44
N ILE A 589 11.44 1.61 25.09
CA ILE A 589 10.94 0.35 25.65
C ILE A 589 11.38 -0.81 24.75
N ARG A 590 11.07 -0.73 23.45
CA ARG A 590 11.29 -1.80 22.49
C ARG A 590 11.69 -1.27 21.12
N PHE A 591 12.49 -2.05 20.41
CA PHE A 591 12.67 -1.85 18.98
C PHE A 591 11.33 -2.00 18.23
N SER A 592 10.96 -0.98 17.45
CA SER A 592 9.89 -1.04 16.45
C SER A 592 10.36 -0.45 15.13
N SER A 593 10.27 -1.27 14.07
CA SER A 593 10.64 -0.84 12.70
C SER A 593 9.76 0.30 12.19
N LYS A 594 8.50 0.39 12.65
CA LYS A 594 7.59 1.46 12.26
C LYS A 594 7.92 2.77 12.97
N ALA A 595 8.18 2.71 14.28
CA ALA A 595 8.58 3.88 15.05
C ALA A 595 9.90 4.50 14.53
N PHE A 596 10.88 3.66 14.16
CA PHE A 596 12.11 4.16 13.53
C PHE A 596 11.88 4.83 12.16
N ARG A 597 10.86 4.43 11.40
CA ARG A 597 10.53 5.08 10.11
C ARG A 597 9.84 6.42 10.29
N GLY A 598 8.86 6.49 11.19
CA GLY A 598 8.23 7.76 11.54
C GLY A 598 9.27 8.75 12.06
N LEU A 599 10.20 8.26 12.90
CA LEU A 599 11.31 9.07 13.39
C LEU A 599 12.29 9.47 12.27
N LEU A 600 12.62 8.57 11.34
CA LEU A 600 13.49 8.86 10.19
C LEU A 600 12.87 9.97 9.32
N ALA A 601 11.58 9.86 8.99
CA ALA A 601 10.88 10.88 8.20
C ALA A 601 10.87 12.25 8.90
N ALA A 602 10.64 12.28 10.22
CA ALA A 602 10.71 13.50 11.01
C ALA A 602 12.13 14.09 11.09
N GLN A 603 13.16 13.24 11.20
CA GLN A 603 14.57 13.65 11.26
C GLN A 603 15.08 14.16 9.91
N GLU A 604 14.67 13.54 8.79
CA GLU A 604 14.95 14.05 7.45
C GLU A 604 14.35 15.46 7.28
N LYS A 605 13.11 15.67 7.71
CA LYS A 605 12.46 16.99 7.69
C LYS A 605 13.17 18.01 8.59
N ALA A 606 13.66 17.58 9.75
CA ALA A 606 14.42 18.41 10.69
C ALA A 606 15.90 18.61 10.31
N ARG A 607 16.38 17.94 9.25
CA ARG A 607 17.81 17.90 8.84
C ARG A 607 18.76 17.43 9.93
N ASP A 608 18.32 16.51 10.79
CA ASP A 608 19.18 15.87 11.79
C ASP A 608 19.89 14.65 11.18
N VAL A 609 21.08 14.88 10.65
CA VAL A 609 21.91 13.86 9.97
C VAL A 609 22.30 12.71 10.90
N ARG A 610 22.65 13.01 12.16
CA ARG A 610 23.13 11.99 13.11
C ARG A 610 21.98 11.10 13.56
N GLY A 611 20.83 11.71 13.86
CA GLY A 611 19.60 10.99 14.17
C GLY A 611 19.17 10.09 13.02
N ALA A 612 19.08 10.66 11.81
CA ALA A 612 18.65 9.93 10.61
C ALA A 612 19.57 8.74 10.31
N LEU A 613 20.90 8.93 10.39
CA LEU A 613 21.87 7.86 10.14
C LEU A 613 21.73 6.71 11.15
N ASN A 614 21.54 7.04 12.42
CA ASN A 614 21.33 6.05 13.47
C ASN A 614 20.07 5.20 13.18
N CYS A 615 18.96 5.85 12.78
CA CYS A 615 17.75 5.16 12.35
C CYS A 615 18.00 4.27 11.12
N ILE A 616 18.74 4.75 10.12
CA ILE A 616 19.09 3.99 8.90
C ILE A 616 19.91 2.73 9.23
N ILE A 617 20.94 2.84 10.08
CA ILE A 617 21.78 1.68 10.46
C ILE A 617 20.92 0.61 11.14
N ARG A 618 20.08 1.03 12.09
CA ARG A 618 19.16 0.14 12.81
C ARG A 618 18.11 -0.50 11.92
N LEU A 619 17.51 0.27 11.02
CA LEU A 619 16.54 -0.24 10.04
C LEU A 619 17.22 -1.21 9.05
N THR A 620 18.45 -0.93 8.63
CA THR A 620 19.21 -1.82 7.74
C THR A 620 19.51 -3.15 8.41
N ALA A 621 19.95 -3.14 9.67
CA ALA A 621 20.19 -4.37 10.43
C ALA A 621 18.89 -5.16 10.65
N TRP A 622 17.77 -4.47 10.91
CA TRP A 622 16.46 -5.11 10.99
C TRP A 622 16.03 -5.75 9.66
N SER A 623 16.20 -5.05 8.53
CA SER A 623 15.91 -5.61 7.21
C SER A 623 16.78 -6.84 6.94
N TYR A 624 18.06 -6.80 7.33
CA TYR A 624 19.00 -7.90 7.16
C TYR A 624 18.68 -9.11 8.06
N ARG A 625 18.21 -8.88 9.29
CA ARG A 625 17.67 -9.90 10.21
C ARG A 625 16.53 -10.71 9.60
N TRP A 626 15.77 -10.08 8.69
CA TRP A 626 14.68 -10.66 7.91
C TRP A 626 15.07 -10.86 6.44
N TYR A 627 16.34 -11.20 6.20
CA TYR A 627 16.91 -11.65 4.92
C TYR A 627 16.79 -10.66 3.75
N SER A 628 16.63 -9.36 4.04
CA SER A 628 16.57 -8.32 3.02
C SER A 628 17.86 -7.51 3.01
N GLU A 629 18.58 -7.57 1.88
CA GLU A 629 19.72 -6.69 1.60
C GLU A 629 19.29 -5.39 0.94
N PHE A 630 18.04 -5.32 0.46
CA PHE A 630 17.57 -4.24 -0.40
C PHE A 630 16.29 -3.60 0.12
N SER A 631 16.38 -2.30 0.41
CA SER A 631 15.24 -1.44 0.68
C SER A 631 15.35 -0.14 -0.14
N PRO A 632 14.48 0.08 -1.14
CA PRO A 632 14.48 1.31 -1.95
C PRO A 632 14.33 2.59 -1.13
N SER A 633 13.56 2.56 -0.03
CA SER A 633 13.37 3.72 0.84
C SER A 633 14.66 4.08 1.58
N LEU A 634 15.35 3.09 2.15
CA LEU A 634 16.62 3.33 2.84
C LEU A 634 17.71 3.81 1.88
N LEU A 635 17.77 3.23 0.66
CA LEU A 635 18.70 3.69 -0.37
C LEU A 635 18.43 5.16 -0.76
N ASN A 636 17.15 5.55 -0.90
CA ASN A 636 16.80 6.96 -1.18
C ASN A 636 17.22 7.89 -0.03
N SER A 637 16.96 7.51 1.22
CA SER A 637 17.38 8.27 2.41
C SER A 637 18.90 8.44 2.48
N VAL A 638 19.66 7.36 2.27
CA VAL A 638 21.13 7.40 2.22
C VAL A 638 21.61 8.30 1.09
N ARG A 639 21.02 8.21 -0.10
CA ARG A 639 21.36 9.07 -1.24
C ARG A 639 21.12 10.56 -0.93
N LYS A 640 19.97 10.91 -0.33
CA LYS A 640 19.67 12.30 0.07
C LYS A 640 20.71 12.82 1.06
N LEU A 641 21.04 12.04 2.09
CA LEU A 641 22.06 12.42 3.06
C LEU A 641 23.45 12.60 2.41
N ILE A 642 23.84 11.72 1.49
CA ILE A 642 25.11 11.84 0.75
C ILE A 642 25.11 13.08 -0.16
N ALA A 643 23.99 13.40 -0.81
CA ALA A 643 23.87 14.57 -1.67
C ALA A 643 23.97 15.90 -0.89
N GLU A 644 23.47 15.93 0.36
CA GLU A 644 23.51 17.13 1.21
C GLU A 644 24.86 17.32 1.93
N GLU A 645 25.45 16.25 2.48
CA GLU A 645 26.61 16.34 3.39
C GLU A 645 27.92 15.81 2.80
N GLY A 646 27.85 15.10 1.68
CA GLY A 646 28.98 14.45 1.03
C GLY A 646 29.32 13.06 1.59
N ALA A 647 29.81 12.18 0.72
CA ALA A 647 30.09 10.78 1.04
C ALA A 647 31.16 10.58 2.14
N ILE A 648 32.19 11.44 2.19
CA ILE A 648 33.27 11.34 3.19
C ILE A 648 32.74 11.59 4.60
N LYS A 649 31.94 12.66 4.77
CA LYS A 649 31.33 13.01 6.04
C LYS A 649 30.35 11.94 6.48
N PHE A 650 29.53 11.43 5.57
CA PHE A 650 28.65 10.29 5.82
C PHE A 650 29.42 9.09 6.40
N ARG A 651 30.49 8.65 5.72
CA ARG A 651 31.32 7.52 6.19
C ARG A 651 31.98 7.78 7.54
N SER A 652 32.50 8.98 7.75
CA SER A 652 33.10 9.37 9.04
C SER A 652 32.08 9.31 10.17
N VAL A 653 30.85 9.78 9.94
CA VAL A 653 29.79 9.73 10.94
C VAL A 653 29.37 8.28 11.21
N VAL A 654 29.22 7.44 10.17
CA VAL A 654 28.94 5.99 10.32
C VAL A 654 29.98 5.34 11.23
N GLN A 655 31.27 5.55 10.94
CA GLN A 655 32.38 4.99 11.71
C GLN A 655 32.48 5.54 13.13
N SER A 656 31.99 6.76 13.37
CA SER A 656 31.99 7.37 14.71
C SER A 656 30.86 6.84 15.60
N THR A 657 29.91 6.07 15.07
CA THR A 657 28.84 5.48 15.88
C THR A 657 29.36 4.27 16.66
N ASN A 658 28.96 4.16 17.94
CA ASN A 658 29.35 3.04 18.82
C ASN A 658 28.57 1.73 18.53
N LEU A 659 28.19 1.49 17.26
CA LEU A 659 27.42 0.32 16.85
C LEU A 659 28.34 -0.82 16.37
N PRO A 660 27.88 -2.08 16.36
CA PRO A 660 28.70 -3.22 15.93
C PRO A 660 29.21 -3.05 14.50
N GLN A 661 30.51 -3.35 14.27
CA GLN A 661 31.16 -3.22 12.96
C GLN A 661 30.39 -3.91 11.80
N PRO A 662 29.81 -5.11 11.96
CA PRO A 662 29.06 -5.73 10.87
C PRO A 662 27.83 -4.94 10.42
N ALA A 663 27.14 -4.24 11.33
CA ALA A 663 26.01 -3.37 10.99
C ALA A 663 26.45 -2.12 10.21
N LEU A 664 27.65 -1.61 10.51
CA LEU A 664 28.25 -0.50 9.77
C LEU A 664 28.62 -0.93 8.36
N ASP A 665 29.18 -2.12 8.19
CA ASP A 665 29.55 -2.67 6.88
C ASP A 665 28.33 -2.85 5.96
N LEU A 666 27.18 -3.25 6.51
CA LEU A 666 25.91 -3.29 5.76
C LEU A 666 25.47 -1.90 5.26
N THR A 667 25.68 -0.86 6.07
CA THR A 667 25.36 0.52 5.69
C THR A 667 26.35 1.05 4.64
N HIS A 668 27.61 0.63 4.72
CA HIS A 668 28.61 0.94 3.69
C HIS A 668 28.25 0.37 2.33
N HIS A 669 27.56 -0.78 2.26
CA HIS A 669 27.08 -1.33 0.99
C HIS A 669 26.15 -0.36 0.23
N TYR A 670 25.23 0.31 0.92
CA TYR A 670 24.39 1.34 0.28
C TYR A 670 25.22 2.54 -0.21
N SER A 671 26.26 2.93 0.52
CA SER A 671 27.21 3.96 0.07
C SER A 671 27.98 3.52 -1.18
N GLU A 672 28.41 2.27 -1.26
CA GLU A 672 29.08 1.70 -2.44
C GLU A 672 28.17 1.74 -3.68
N ILE A 673 26.88 1.42 -3.51
CA ILE A 673 25.88 1.53 -4.58
C ILE A 673 25.78 2.97 -5.08
N CYS A 674 25.66 3.96 -4.18
CA CYS A 674 25.62 5.38 -4.57
C CYS A 674 26.89 5.82 -5.34
N VAL A 675 28.06 5.30 -4.95
CA VAL A 675 29.34 5.55 -5.64
C VAL A 675 29.36 4.88 -7.02
N ALA A 676 28.90 3.63 -7.13
CA ALA A 676 28.83 2.90 -8.40
C ALA A 676 27.95 3.63 -9.43
N PHE A 677 26.85 4.25 -8.97
CA PHE A 677 25.95 5.04 -9.80
C PHE A 677 26.39 6.49 -10.02
N ARG A 678 27.50 6.92 -9.40
CA ARG A 678 28.01 8.30 -9.43
C ARG A 678 26.93 9.32 -9.07
N SER A 679 26.19 9.05 -7.99
CA SER A 679 25.16 9.98 -7.49
C SER A 679 25.78 11.33 -7.07
N SER A 680 25.00 12.41 -7.09
CA SER A 680 25.46 13.73 -6.64
C SER A 680 26.06 13.68 -5.22
N GLY A 681 27.22 14.29 -5.01
CA GLY A 681 27.93 14.27 -3.71
C GLY A 681 28.65 12.95 -3.36
N SER A 682 28.67 11.97 -4.27
CA SER A 682 29.39 10.70 -4.11
C SER A 682 30.87 10.74 -4.51
N GLU A 683 31.36 11.89 -4.99
CA GLU A 683 32.79 12.10 -5.25
C GLU A 683 33.55 11.95 -3.92
N MET A 684 34.46 10.97 -3.88
CA MET A 684 35.29 10.66 -2.71
C MET A 684 36.46 11.60 -2.56
#